data_AF-J3TQV0-F1
#
_entry.id   AF-J3TQV0-F1
#
_cell.length_a   1.000
_cell.length_b   1.000
_cell.length_c   1.000
_cell.angle_alpha   90.00
_cell.angle_beta   90.00
_cell.angle_gamma   90.00
#
_symmetry.space_group_name_H-M   'P 1'
#
loop_
_entity.id
_entity.type
_entity.pdbx_description
1 polymer ?
#
loop_
_entity_poly.entity_id
_entity_poly.type
_entity_poly.pdbx_seq_one_letter_code
_entity_poly.pdbx_strand_id
1 'polypeptide(L)'
;MKLKTFISVVSLGITTSVVPLSAALQKKEAEVPSTNQLTKMKNYGLVNNSVQMKKQEQKVPNEVVYGSDNSIYDFENNEYYEGFITFKGNAVVYDQNSILQLIKKQPQVLDARKSKIIENYYLVSFFFKKNSNDQEKFDHFLEKYDLSGDFYMKENNQAVETVEQSSAQFNYDPKTNRVWEKFLNRYNSNFESNGYTDYERSQAIVYTRNQLKYNNEKRIGVAVLEVGERENDSKALIDAIDPYYFDPKITNVRNRWDLFWRDGFKSLQYGNHSTQVGSIISGTNGVNLYHDLYGVKYNAFDFNAVHSGTAYSGLENEIDYIKRLNNLKIVNNSWGVRNSNSTPEAWYSYNFYSRYIDLVTANEREMIYVFSAGNNGNLAQKFKKLSRYQLAYNTIVVGSNDYNGKKSSLSSIGSYNTNVPLILANGSNYSFKNDFSSGTSFSAPFISGILANTLIQYKEKYKLGINSIIAKAALGVSSKYDNSNVQRGLDYEYGAGSLDYKKLSSAFNNLNYIRWTNNRQVLVNNVWSNKNADNSLTVKKIFLRKGDVLRAGLSWLFNPERHTTYKRQLKETLNLTSSINYLSENYDLILKKDGLEKVSSKTLRNYEFIKYTVPEDGYYDLVVSKHSNRLVKPEIELALSWTTDVE
;
A
#
# COMPACT_ATOMS: atom_id res chain seq x y z
N MET A 1 35.63 52.79 15.59
CA MET A 1 34.58 53.61 16.25
C MET A 1 33.71 54.24 15.16
N LYS A 2 32.39 53.98 15.22
CA LYS A 2 31.21 54.75 14.73
C LYS A 2 31.28 55.46 13.35
N LEU A 3 30.44 55.09 12.38
CA LEU A 3 28.99 55.39 12.16
C LEU A 3 28.72 56.72 11.40
N LYS A 4 27.89 56.66 10.35
CA LYS A 4 26.69 57.49 10.14
C LYS A 4 25.81 56.88 9.01
N THR A 5 24.63 56.29 9.30
CA THR A 5 23.24 56.83 9.38
C THR A 5 22.60 57.11 8.00
N PHE A 6 21.40 56.61 7.63
CA PHE A 6 20.01 56.98 8.03
C PHE A 6 19.05 55.80 7.70
N ILE A 7 18.15 55.27 8.56
CA ILE A 7 16.85 55.70 9.15
C ILE A 7 15.71 56.00 8.15
N SER A 8 14.66 55.16 8.15
CA SER A 8 13.30 55.53 8.62
C SER A 8 12.27 54.38 8.47
N VAL A 9 11.46 54.17 9.51
CA VAL A 9 10.26 53.31 9.62
C VAL A 9 9.12 54.19 10.15
N VAL A 10 7.86 53.75 9.91
CA VAL A 10 6.56 54.06 10.59
C VAL A 10 5.54 54.67 9.60
N SER A 11 4.22 54.41 9.63
CA SER A 11 3.30 53.25 9.81
C SER A 11 1.87 53.78 9.54
N LEU A 12 0.91 52.86 9.36
CA LEU A 12 -0.54 52.95 9.65
C LEU A 12 -1.46 53.93 8.88
N GLY A 13 -2.65 53.43 8.52
CA GLY A 13 -3.90 54.18 8.71
C GLY A 13 -4.92 54.18 7.57
N ILE A 14 -5.98 53.40 7.76
CA ILE A 14 -7.23 53.24 6.99
C ILE A 14 -7.95 54.58 6.71
N THR A 15 -8.57 54.74 5.53
CA THR A 15 -9.86 55.44 5.37
C THR A 15 -10.74 54.78 4.30
N THR A 16 -12.05 54.96 4.53
CA THR A 16 -13.23 54.25 4.02
C THR A 16 -13.85 54.85 2.75
N SER A 17 -14.93 54.21 2.28
CA SER A 17 -16.10 54.70 1.49
C SER A 17 -16.08 54.52 -0.04
N VAL A 18 -17.17 54.27 -0.79
CA VAL A 18 -18.48 53.59 -0.67
C VAL A 18 -19.19 53.78 -2.06
N VAL A 19 -19.94 52.74 -2.53
CA VAL A 19 -20.93 52.65 -3.66
C VAL A 19 -20.56 53.01 -5.13
N PRO A 20 -21.42 52.71 -6.17
CA PRO A 20 -22.53 51.75 -6.28
C PRO A 20 -22.61 50.92 -7.60
N LEU A 21 -23.54 49.96 -7.54
CA LEU A 21 -24.24 49.26 -8.62
C LEU A 21 -24.89 50.14 -9.71
N SER A 22 -25.16 49.45 -10.83
CA SER A 22 -26.34 49.52 -11.73
C SER A 22 -26.27 50.35 -13.02
N ALA A 23 -26.45 49.65 -14.15
CA ALA A 23 -27.46 49.95 -15.17
C ALA A 23 -27.64 48.73 -16.10
N ALA A 24 -28.90 48.44 -16.42
CA ALA A 24 -29.35 47.31 -17.23
C ALA A 24 -29.67 47.73 -18.68
N LEU A 25 -29.84 46.71 -19.53
CA LEU A 25 -30.82 46.57 -20.64
C LEU A 25 -30.28 46.34 -22.07
N GLN A 26 -30.72 45.16 -22.58
CA GLN A 26 -31.35 44.87 -23.88
C GLN A 26 -30.55 44.56 -25.18
N LYS A 27 -30.60 43.26 -25.52
CA LYS A 27 -31.14 42.60 -26.75
C LYS A 27 -30.75 43.08 -28.16
N LYS A 28 -30.17 42.17 -28.96
CA LYS A 28 -30.77 41.39 -30.09
C LYS A 28 -29.71 40.40 -30.63
N GLU A 29 -30.00 39.10 -30.76
CA GLU A 29 -30.30 38.37 -32.04
C GLU A 29 -29.39 38.75 -33.21
N ALA A 30 -28.90 37.89 -34.09
CA ALA A 30 -28.76 36.44 -34.28
C ALA A 30 -28.08 36.36 -35.67
N GLU A 31 -27.06 35.53 -35.92
CA GLU A 31 -26.79 34.98 -37.27
C GLU A 31 -25.62 33.98 -37.29
N VAL A 32 -25.91 32.82 -37.87
CA VAL A 32 -25.02 31.76 -38.38
C VAL A 32 -25.58 31.50 -39.79
N PRO A 33 -24.78 31.42 -40.89
CA PRO A 33 -24.20 30.12 -41.26
C PRO A 33 -22.94 30.07 -42.16
N SER A 34 -22.22 28.95 -42.02
CA SER A 34 -21.50 28.15 -43.05
C SER A 34 -20.28 28.76 -43.77
N THR A 35 -19.15 28.07 -43.97
CA THR A 35 -19.00 26.94 -44.92
C THR A 35 -17.60 26.28 -44.81
N ASN A 36 -17.54 25.04 -45.30
CA ASN A 36 -16.40 24.12 -45.46
C ASN A 36 -15.20 24.66 -46.26
N GLN A 37 -13.99 24.14 -45.99
CA GLN A 37 -13.09 23.64 -47.05
C GLN A 37 -12.01 22.65 -46.55
N LEU A 38 -11.68 21.72 -47.45
CA LEU A 38 -10.97 20.45 -47.31
C LEU A 38 -9.48 20.55 -47.72
N THR A 39 -8.69 19.59 -47.21
CA THR A 39 -7.48 18.92 -47.80
C THR A 39 -6.18 19.68 -48.08
N LYS A 40 -5.06 19.13 -47.57
CA LYS A 40 -4.01 18.48 -48.39
C LYS A 40 -2.96 17.72 -47.57
N MET A 41 -2.85 16.41 -47.84
CA MET A 41 -1.66 15.58 -47.58
C MET A 41 -0.56 15.90 -48.61
N LYS A 42 0.72 15.71 -48.22
CA LYS A 42 1.81 15.27 -49.13
C LYS A 42 2.90 14.54 -48.33
N ASN A 43 3.09 13.26 -48.65
CA ASN A 43 4.28 12.43 -48.38
C ASN A 43 5.39 12.72 -49.40
N TYR A 44 6.62 12.27 -49.09
CA TYR A 44 7.79 11.85 -49.91
C TYR A 44 9.08 12.31 -49.19
N GLY A 45 10.16 11.55 -49.00
CA GLY A 45 10.56 10.20 -49.42
C GLY A 45 11.90 9.81 -48.79
N LEU A 46 12.21 8.51 -48.81
CA LEU A 46 13.44 7.85 -48.34
C LEU A 46 14.62 8.04 -49.31
N VAL A 47 15.85 8.13 -48.78
CA VAL A 47 17.09 7.82 -49.53
C VAL A 47 18.06 7.05 -48.61
N ASN A 48 18.40 5.83 -49.04
CA ASN A 48 19.49 4.98 -48.54
C ASN A 48 20.84 5.49 -49.05
N ASN A 49 21.92 5.28 -48.28
CA ASN A 49 23.24 4.94 -48.85
C ASN A 49 24.11 4.16 -47.87
N SER A 50 24.62 3.04 -48.38
CA SER A 50 25.53 2.06 -47.77
C SER A 50 26.97 2.32 -48.21
N VAL A 51 27.96 2.14 -47.32
CA VAL A 51 29.37 1.88 -47.70
C VAL A 51 30.02 0.87 -46.74
N GLN A 52 30.70 -0.12 -47.32
CA GLN A 52 31.37 -1.27 -46.72
C GLN A 52 32.82 -1.00 -46.23
N MET A 53 33.13 -1.60 -45.09
CA MET A 53 34.35 -2.35 -44.69
C MET A 53 35.75 -1.71 -44.64
N LYS A 54 36.43 -1.94 -43.50
CA LYS A 54 37.71 -2.70 -43.44
C LYS A 54 37.94 -3.34 -42.05
N LYS A 55 38.16 -4.66 -42.05
CA LYS A 55 38.63 -5.50 -40.94
C LYS A 55 40.13 -5.27 -40.69
N GLN A 56 40.53 -5.26 -39.43
CA GLN A 56 41.86 -5.73 -39.00
C GLN A 56 41.70 -6.57 -37.73
N GLU A 57 42.05 -7.84 -37.86
CA GLU A 57 42.14 -8.82 -36.78
C GLU A 57 43.42 -8.57 -35.98
N GLN A 58 43.33 -8.59 -34.65
CA GLN A 58 44.48 -8.85 -33.79
C GLN A 58 44.09 -9.75 -32.62
N LYS A 59 44.96 -10.74 -32.39
CA LYS A 59 44.77 -11.97 -31.63
C LYS A 59 44.45 -11.76 -30.15
N VAL A 60 43.57 -12.64 -29.66
CA VAL A 60 43.26 -12.93 -28.26
C VAL A 60 44.45 -13.65 -27.60
N PRO A 61 44.84 -13.27 -26.38
CA PRO A 61 45.32 -14.21 -25.37
C PRO A 61 44.17 -14.50 -24.39
N ASN A 62 43.82 -15.77 -24.29
CA ASN A 62 42.99 -16.31 -23.23
C ASN A 62 43.79 -16.21 -21.92
N GLU A 63 43.25 -15.56 -20.91
CA GLU A 63 43.48 -16.00 -19.53
C GLU A 63 42.31 -15.57 -18.63
N VAL A 64 41.70 -16.59 -18.04
CA VAL A 64 40.66 -16.49 -17.02
C VAL A 64 41.37 -16.26 -15.69
N VAL A 65 41.13 -15.13 -15.05
CA VAL A 65 41.36 -14.96 -13.62
C VAL A 65 40.09 -14.33 -13.02
N TYR A 66 39.30 -15.16 -12.33
CA TYR A 66 38.27 -14.70 -11.41
C TYR A 66 38.98 -14.28 -10.12
N GLY A 67 39.08 -12.98 -9.90
CA GLY A 67 39.54 -12.38 -8.65
C GLY A 67 38.98 -10.97 -8.55
N SER A 68 38.13 -10.72 -7.57
CA SER A 68 37.65 -9.38 -7.22
C SER A 68 38.77 -8.60 -6.55
N ASP A 69 39.70 -8.08 -7.34
CA ASP A 69 40.75 -7.18 -6.85
C ASP A 69 40.23 -5.74 -6.90
N ASN A 70 39.87 -5.22 -5.72
CA ASN A 70 39.63 -3.80 -5.44
C ASN A 70 40.93 -2.96 -5.48
N SER A 71 41.95 -3.37 -6.25
CA SER A 71 43.25 -2.69 -6.33
C SER A 71 43.43 -1.79 -7.56
N ILE A 72 42.40 -1.62 -8.40
CA ILE A 72 42.50 -0.88 -9.68
C ILE A 72 41.93 0.55 -9.60
N TYR A 73 41.20 0.89 -8.53
CA TYR A 73 40.49 2.17 -8.42
C TYR A 73 41.22 3.16 -7.51
N ASP A 74 41.91 4.13 -8.11
CA ASP A 74 42.45 5.31 -7.42
C ASP A 74 41.34 6.36 -7.19
N PHE A 75 40.52 6.15 -6.16
CA PHE A 75 39.44 7.05 -5.76
C PHE A 75 39.93 8.36 -5.13
N GLU A 76 41.21 8.43 -4.75
CA GLU A 76 41.80 9.68 -4.23
C GLU A 76 41.91 10.70 -5.36
N ASN A 77 42.41 10.29 -6.53
CA ASN A 77 42.63 11.18 -7.66
C ASN A 77 41.54 11.14 -8.73
N ASN A 78 40.61 10.18 -8.68
CA ASN A 78 39.57 10.01 -9.70
C ASN A 78 38.17 9.85 -9.10
N GLU A 79 37.17 10.30 -9.85
CA GLU A 79 35.76 10.02 -9.64
C GLU A 79 35.33 8.95 -10.64
N TYR A 80 34.85 7.81 -10.15
CA TYR A 80 34.44 6.70 -11.01
C TYR A 80 32.94 6.74 -11.20
N TYR A 81 32.49 6.37 -12.40
CA TYR A 81 31.10 6.38 -12.80
C TYR A 81 30.74 5.08 -13.50
N GLU A 82 29.51 4.65 -13.32
CA GLU A 82 28.89 3.59 -14.11
C GLU A 82 27.57 4.10 -14.67
N GLY A 83 27.15 3.57 -15.80
CA GLY A 83 25.90 3.99 -16.40
C GLY A 83 25.68 3.40 -17.77
N PHE A 84 24.79 4.03 -18.53
CA PHE A 84 24.46 3.57 -19.87
C PHE A 84 24.49 4.70 -20.88
N ILE A 85 25.00 4.41 -22.06
CA ILE A 85 25.02 5.30 -23.22
C ILE A 85 24.01 4.79 -24.24
N THR A 86 23.24 5.69 -24.82
CA THR A 86 22.31 5.45 -25.94
C THR A 86 22.42 6.59 -26.97
N PHE A 87 21.68 6.50 -28.07
CA PHE A 87 21.61 7.58 -29.08
C PHE A 87 20.53 8.59 -28.71
N LYS A 88 20.77 9.87 -28.95
CA LYS A 88 19.79 10.95 -28.83
C LYS A 88 18.72 10.89 -29.94
N GLY A 89 18.98 10.17 -31.04
CA GLY A 89 18.10 10.01 -32.21
C GLY A 89 17.93 8.58 -32.73
N ASN A 90 17.43 8.43 -33.96
CA ASN A 90 17.06 7.12 -34.54
C ASN A 90 18.31 6.24 -34.81
N ALA A 91 18.48 5.17 -34.02
CA ALA A 91 19.68 4.33 -33.98
C ALA A 91 20.01 3.56 -35.27
N VAL A 92 19.09 3.53 -36.25
CA VAL A 92 19.19 2.75 -37.50
C VAL A 92 20.33 3.22 -38.43
N VAL A 93 20.85 4.44 -38.24
CA VAL A 93 21.84 5.07 -39.12
C VAL A 93 23.30 4.73 -38.73
N TYR A 94 23.53 4.15 -37.55
CA TYR A 94 24.88 3.91 -37.02
C TYR A 94 25.21 2.43 -36.86
N ASP A 95 26.42 2.02 -37.28
CA ASP A 95 26.94 0.69 -36.99
C ASP A 95 27.22 0.57 -35.48
N GLN A 96 26.33 -0.14 -34.79
CA GLN A 96 26.38 -0.37 -33.36
C GLN A 96 27.68 -1.01 -32.86
N ASN A 97 28.39 -1.79 -33.69
CA ASN A 97 29.68 -2.38 -33.29
C ASN A 97 30.81 -1.34 -33.36
N SER A 98 30.76 -0.43 -34.33
CA SER A 98 31.69 0.69 -34.45
C SER A 98 31.53 1.68 -33.28
N ILE A 99 30.31 1.92 -32.80
CA ILE A 99 30.04 2.81 -31.66
C ILE A 99 30.55 2.22 -30.34
N LEU A 100 30.34 0.92 -30.08
CA LEU A 100 30.93 0.27 -28.91
C LEU A 100 32.47 0.39 -28.90
N GLN A 101 33.11 0.24 -30.06
CA GLN A 101 34.56 0.39 -30.17
C GLN A 101 35.04 1.83 -29.96
N LEU A 102 34.25 2.83 -30.38
CA LEU A 102 34.54 4.24 -30.13
C LEU A 102 34.40 4.62 -28.65
N ILE A 103 33.40 4.06 -27.97
CA ILE A 103 33.20 4.20 -26.52
C ILE A 103 34.40 3.58 -25.78
N LYS A 104 34.79 2.35 -26.12
CA LYS A 104 35.95 1.66 -25.51
C LYS A 104 37.29 2.39 -25.67
N LYS A 105 37.42 3.21 -26.72
CA LYS A 105 38.64 3.98 -27.00
C LYS A 105 38.73 5.30 -26.24
N GLN A 106 37.67 5.72 -25.54
CA GLN A 106 37.75 6.93 -24.73
C GLN A 106 38.70 6.69 -23.55
N PRO A 107 39.69 7.58 -23.31
CA PRO A 107 40.68 7.41 -22.23
C PRO A 107 40.06 7.26 -20.84
N GLN A 108 38.86 7.80 -20.65
CA GLN A 108 38.10 7.76 -19.41
C GLN A 108 37.41 6.40 -19.19
N VAL A 109 37.16 5.61 -20.25
CA VAL A 109 36.35 4.39 -20.20
C VAL A 109 37.19 3.19 -19.76
N LEU A 110 36.73 2.53 -18.70
CA LEU A 110 37.34 1.34 -18.10
C LEU A 110 36.76 0.04 -18.68
N ASP A 111 35.43 -0.01 -18.84
CA ASP A 111 34.73 -1.10 -19.50
C ASP A 111 33.54 -0.54 -20.29
N ALA A 112 33.24 -1.19 -21.40
CA ALA A 112 32.01 -0.93 -22.12
C ALA A 112 31.50 -2.22 -22.79
N ARG A 113 30.20 -2.46 -22.74
CA ARG A 113 29.57 -3.59 -23.43
C ARG A 113 28.16 -3.26 -23.87
N LYS A 114 27.69 -3.95 -24.91
CA LYS A 114 26.27 -3.87 -25.29
C LYS A 114 25.38 -4.44 -24.18
N SER A 115 24.28 -3.75 -23.91
CA SER A 115 23.21 -4.29 -23.07
C SER A 115 22.61 -5.52 -23.74
N LYS A 116 22.38 -6.57 -22.95
CA LYS A 116 21.73 -7.81 -23.41
C LYS A 116 20.20 -7.76 -23.28
N ILE A 117 19.67 -6.72 -22.65
CA ILE A 117 18.27 -6.60 -22.22
C ILE A 117 17.58 -5.43 -22.91
N ILE A 118 18.34 -4.38 -23.26
CA ILE A 118 17.81 -3.16 -23.90
C ILE A 118 18.59 -2.93 -25.18
N GLU A 119 17.91 -3.06 -26.31
CA GLU A 119 18.49 -2.87 -27.63
C GLU A 119 18.96 -1.40 -27.82
N ASN A 120 20.13 -1.20 -28.42
CA ASN A 120 20.78 0.11 -28.63
C ASN A 120 21.39 0.80 -27.39
N TYR A 121 21.50 0.12 -26.25
CA TYR A 121 22.17 0.66 -25.05
C TYR A 121 23.54 0.01 -24.82
N TYR A 122 24.51 0.82 -24.41
CA TYR A 122 25.85 0.38 -24.00
C TYR A 122 26.03 0.63 -22.51
N LEU A 123 26.33 -0.41 -21.76
CA LEU A 123 26.72 -0.30 -20.36
C LEU A 123 28.18 0.14 -20.34
N VAL A 124 28.48 1.19 -19.58
CA VAL A 124 29.83 1.77 -19.50
C VAL A 124 30.23 1.99 -18.06
N SER A 125 31.50 1.77 -17.79
CA SER A 125 32.19 2.15 -16.56
C SER A 125 33.34 3.05 -16.96
N PHE A 126 33.48 4.21 -16.35
CA PHE A 126 34.51 5.19 -16.68
C PHE A 126 34.91 6.01 -15.46
N PHE A 127 35.93 6.84 -15.60
CA PHE A 127 36.40 7.70 -14.53
C PHE A 127 36.80 9.08 -15.04
N PHE A 128 36.69 10.07 -14.18
CA PHE A 128 37.21 11.41 -14.40
C PHE A 128 38.29 11.71 -13.38
N LYS A 129 39.43 12.23 -13.84
CA LYS A 129 40.44 12.76 -12.92
C LYS A 129 39.87 13.99 -12.21
N LYS A 130 39.95 14.02 -10.89
CA LYS A 130 39.57 15.19 -10.10
C LYS A 130 40.43 16.38 -10.53
N ASN A 131 39.81 17.55 -10.64
CA ASN A 131 40.47 18.78 -11.11
C ASN A 131 41.01 18.72 -12.56
N SER A 132 40.44 17.87 -13.41
CA SER A 132 40.73 17.81 -14.85
C SER A 132 39.54 18.27 -15.70
N ASN A 133 39.75 18.45 -17.00
CA ASN A 133 38.67 18.66 -17.98
C ASN A 133 38.18 17.36 -18.62
N ASP A 134 38.38 16.21 -17.97
CA ASP A 134 38.01 14.90 -18.53
C ASP A 134 36.49 14.76 -18.71
N GLN A 135 35.71 15.37 -17.81
CA GLN A 135 34.25 15.41 -17.92
C GLN A 135 33.80 16.20 -19.16
N GLU A 136 34.32 17.41 -19.37
CA GLU A 136 33.99 18.23 -20.55
C GLU A 136 34.38 17.53 -21.86
N LYS A 137 35.52 16.83 -21.89
CA LYS A 137 35.97 16.06 -23.06
C LYS A 137 35.04 14.87 -23.35
N PHE A 138 34.57 14.20 -22.30
CA PHE A 138 33.66 13.07 -22.43
C PHE A 138 32.26 13.53 -22.86
N ASP A 139 31.77 14.65 -22.33
CA ASP A 139 30.51 15.26 -22.75
C ASP A 139 30.57 15.71 -24.22
N HIS A 140 31.69 16.31 -24.64
CA HIS A 140 31.89 16.66 -26.06
C HIS A 140 31.96 15.42 -26.97
N PHE A 141 32.52 14.30 -26.50
CA PHE A 141 32.47 13.03 -27.22
C PHE A 141 31.02 12.56 -27.39
N LEU A 142 30.20 12.61 -26.33
CA LEU A 142 28.80 12.22 -26.41
C LEU A 142 28.03 13.09 -27.41
N GLU A 143 28.23 14.41 -27.37
CA GLU A 143 27.60 15.33 -28.31
C GLU A 143 28.03 15.11 -29.76
N LYS A 144 29.33 14.94 -30.00
CA LYS A 144 29.89 14.75 -31.35
C LYS A 144 29.29 13.55 -32.10
N TYR A 145 28.94 12.50 -31.36
CA TYR A 145 28.39 11.26 -31.93
C TYR A 145 26.88 11.09 -31.69
N ASP A 146 26.20 12.17 -31.30
CA ASP A 146 24.76 12.19 -31.00
C ASP A 146 24.35 11.12 -29.97
N LEU A 147 25.20 10.94 -28.97
CA LEU A 147 25.01 10.04 -27.85
C LEU A 147 24.52 10.81 -26.63
N SER A 148 23.72 10.14 -25.82
CA SER A 148 23.35 10.57 -24.47
C SER A 148 23.70 9.45 -23.50
N GLY A 149 24.01 9.81 -22.26
CA GLY A 149 24.18 8.81 -21.23
C GLY A 149 23.66 9.28 -19.90
N ASP A 150 23.12 8.32 -19.14
CA ASP A 150 22.78 8.50 -17.74
C ASP A 150 23.86 7.78 -16.93
N PHE A 151 24.56 8.56 -16.10
CA PHE A 151 25.70 8.08 -15.34
C PHE A 151 25.52 8.39 -13.87
N TYR A 152 25.95 7.45 -13.03
CA TYR A 152 25.93 7.59 -11.60
C TYR A 152 27.33 7.34 -11.05
N MET A 153 27.71 8.10 -10.02
CA MET A 153 29.02 8.01 -9.40
C MET A 153 29.10 6.73 -8.57
N LYS A 154 30.21 6.00 -8.70
CA LYS A 154 30.52 4.80 -7.94
C LYS A 154 30.97 5.22 -6.55
N GLU A 155 30.07 5.16 -5.58
CA GLU A 155 30.39 5.44 -4.18
C GLU A 155 31.18 4.28 -3.56
N ASN A 156 32.21 4.66 -2.80
CA ASN A 156 33.11 3.74 -2.10
C ASN A 156 32.38 3.12 -0.90
N ASN A 157 31.63 2.06 -1.14
CA ASN A 157 31.06 1.24 -0.08
C ASN A 157 32.12 0.25 0.41
N GLN A 158 32.76 0.57 1.54
CA GLN A 158 33.34 -0.47 2.38
C GLN A 158 32.21 -1.33 2.93
N ALA A 159 31.89 -2.40 2.19
CA ALA A 159 31.24 -3.56 2.76
C ALA A 159 32.31 -4.42 3.42
N VAL A 160 32.33 -4.44 4.74
CA VAL A 160 32.96 -5.52 5.50
C VAL A 160 32.14 -6.78 5.23
N GLU A 161 32.68 -7.69 4.43
CA GLU A 161 32.31 -9.09 4.52
C GLU A 161 32.81 -9.62 5.87
N THR A 162 31.88 -9.94 6.76
CA THR A 162 32.08 -11.06 7.66
C THR A 162 31.02 -12.10 7.34
N VAL A 163 31.47 -13.24 6.83
CA VAL A 163 30.77 -14.50 7.01
C VAL A 163 30.81 -14.78 8.51
N GLU A 164 29.70 -14.58 9.20
CA GLU A 164 29.47 -15.25 10.48
C GLU A 164 28.30 -16.20 10.33
N GLN A 165 28.60 -17.47 10.58
CA GLN A 165 27.61 -18.43 11.03
C GLN A 165 26.89 -17.80 12.22
N SER A 166 25.60 -17.49 12.08
CA SER A 166 24.79 -17.33 13.28
C SER A 166 24.82 -18.68 13.99
N SER A 167 25.43 -18.74 15.17
CA SER A 167 24.92 -19.64 16.19
C SER A 167 23.50 -19.15 16.46
N ALA A 168 22.53 -19.67 15.70
CA ALA A 168 21.14 -19.36 15.93
C ALA A 168 20.89 -19.67 17.41
N GLN A 169 20.61 -18.64 18.20
CA GLN A 169 20.19 -18.85 19.57
C GLN A 169 18.77 -19.40 19.46
N PHE A 170 18.55 -20.58 20.01
CA PHE A 170 17.25 -21.21 19.99
C PHE A 170 16.57 -21.03 21.35
N ASN A 171 15.29 -20.70 21.33
CA ASN A 171 14.42 -20.87 22.49
C ASN A 171 13.92 -22.31 22.53
N TYR A 172 13.65 -22.82 23.73
CA TYR A 172 13.04 -24.13 23.96
C TYR A 172 11.88 -23.99 24.95
N ASP A 173 10.70 -24.49 24.57
CA ASP A 173 9.57 -24.64 25.49
C ASP A 173 9.43 -26.11 25.90
N PRO A 174 9.76 -26.46 27.16
CA PRO A 174 9.66 -27.84 27.65
C PRO A 174 8.22 -28.33 27.76
N LYS A 175 7.22 -27.45 27.86
CA LYS A 175 5.80 -27.85 27.99
C LYS A 175 5.23 -28.32 26.67
N THR A 176 5.69 -27.74 25.56
CA THR A 176 5.20 -28.06 24.21
C THR A 176 6.23 -28.80 23.37
N ASN A 177 7.44 -29.01 23.90
CA ASN A 177 8.60 -29.60 23.22
C ASN A 177 8.93 -28.88 21.89
N ARG A 178 8.87 -27.54 21.90
CA ARG A 178 9.11 -26.71 20.71
C ARG A 178 10.47 -26.02 20.79
N VAL A 179 11.18 -25.97 19.66
CA VAL A 179 12.44 -25.23 19.48
C VAL A 179 12.27 -24.21 18.36
N TRP A 180 12.75 -22.97 18.54
CA TRP A 180 12.67 -21.93 17.50
C TRP A 180 13.80 -20.91 17.60
N GLU A 181 14.18 -20.31 16.46
CA GLU A 181 15.18 -19.23 16.41
C GLU A 181 14.71 -18.02 17.22
N LYS A 182 15.60 -17.46 18.03
CA LYS A 182 15.33 -16.31 18.87
C LYS A 182 15.54 -15.02 18.09
N PHE A 183 14.50 -14.19 18.02
CA PHE A 183 14.57 -12.83 17.52
C PHE A 183 14.21 -11.85 18.64
N LEU A 184 14.89 -10.71 18.71
CA LEU A 184 14.51 -9.64 19.64
C LEU A 184 13.06 -9.21 19.37
N ASN A 185 12.27 -9.08 20.44
CA ASN A 185 10.89 -8.63 20.34
C ASN A 185 10.48 -7.83 21.59
N ARG A 186 10.70 -6.51 21.55
CA ARG A 186 10.23 -5.58 22.59
C ARG A 186 8.71 -5.34 22.55
N TYR A 187 8.02 -5.83 21.51
CA TYR A 187 6.56 -5.70 21.33
C TYR A 187 5.82 -7.00 21.66
N ASN A 188 6.48 -7.95 22.33
CA ASN A 188 5.95 -9.30 22.58
C ASN A 188 4.58 -9.28 23.27
N SER A 189 4.39 -8.48 24.31
CA SER A 189 3.11 -8.37 25.03
C SER A 189 1.98 -7.86 24.13
N ASN A 190 2.29 -6.94 23.20
CA ASN A 190 1.34 -6.46 22.21
C ASN A 190 0.94 -7.59 21.25
N PHE A 191 1.91 -8.37 20.78
CA PHE A 191 1.67 -9.43 19.80
C PHE A 191 0.95 -10.65 20.42
N GLU A 192 1.34 -11.05 21.63
CA GLU A 192 0.75 -12.18 22.37
C GLU A 192 -0.73 -11.98 22.67
N SER A 193 -1.15 -10.74 22.97
CA SER A 193 -2.57 -10.41 23.17
C SER A 193 -3.44 -10.71 21.93
N ASN A 194 -2.83 -10.85 20.76
CA ASN A 194 -3.46 -11.20 19.48
C ASN A 194 -3.14 -12.63 19.01
N GLY A 195 -2.63 -13.48 19.90
CA GLY A 195 -2.27 -14.87 19.58
C GLY A 195 -1.01 -15.03 18.72
N TYR A 196 -0.24 -13.96 18.49
CA TYR A 196 1.01 -13.97 17.74
C TYR A 196 2.19 -13.99 18.72
N THR A 197 2.54 -15.15 19.26
CA THR A 197 3.62 -15.26 20.24
C THR A 197 4.98 -15.18 19.55
N ASP A 198 6.06 -15.11 20.33
CA ASP A 198 7.43 -15.18 19.79
C ASP A 198 7.67 -16.45 18.96
N TYR A 199 6.98 -17.55 19.26
CA TYR A 199 7.04 -18.76 18.44
C TYR A 199 6.45 -18.51 17.05
N GLU A 200 5.20 -18.06 16.95
CA GLU A 200 4.57 -17.80 15.64
C GLU A 200 5.31 -16.71 14.86
N ARG A 201 5.83 -15.69 15.54
CA ARG A 201 6.66 -14.65 14.93
C ARG A 201 7.93 -15.22 14.32
N SER A 202 8.67 -16.02 15.09
CA SER A 202 9.92 -16.62 14.63
C SER A 202 9.70 -17.55 13.45
N GLN A 203 8.63 -18.36 13.48
CA GLN A 203 8.26 -19.22 12.34
C GLN A 203 7.93 -18.38 11.10
N ALA A 204 7.21 -17.27 11.23
CA ALA A 204 6.89 -16.39 10.11
C ALA A 204 8.14 -15.74 9.49
N ILE A 205 9.08 -15.28 10.34
CA ILE A 205 10.36 -14.70 9.92
C ILE A 205 11.21 -15.75 9.19
N VAL A 206 11.40 -16.93 9.78
CA VAL A 206 12.21 -18.01 9.19
C VAL A 206 11.60 -18.49 7.89
N TYR A 207 10.28 -18.69 7.84
CA TYR A 207 9.57 -19.07 6.62
C TYR A 207 9.80 -18.04 5.52
N THR A 208 9.61 -16.75 5.82
CA THR A 208 9.82 -15.66 4.85
C THR A 208 11.25 -15.63 4.36
N ARG A 209 12.23 -15.63 5.27
CA ARG A 209 13.65 -15.68 4.93
C ARG A 209 13.98 -16.84 3.98
N ASN A 210 13.41 -18.02 4.24
CA ASN A 210 13.61 -19.20 3.40
C ASN A 210 12.95 -19.07 2.02
N GLN A 211 11.74 -18.50 1.93
CA GLN A 211 11.10 -18.22 0.65
C GLN A 211 11.94 -17.26 -0.21
N LEU A 212 12.49 -16.21 0.41
CA LEU A 212 13.36 -15.25 -0.28
C LEU A 212 14.67 -15.90 -0.74
N LYS A 213 15.33 -16.67 0.14
CA LYS A 213 16.66 -17.22 -0.11
C LYS A 213 16.67 -18.42 -1.05
N TYR A 214 15.69 -19.32 -0.92
CA TYR A 214 15.70 -20.60 -1.61
C TYR A 214 14.66 -20.72 -2.71
N ASN A 215 13.56 -19.95 -2.63
CA ASN A 215 12.48 -20.01 -3.61
C ASN A 215 12.41 -18.76 -4.51
N ASN A 216 13.40 -17.86 -4.40
CA ASN A 216 13.48 -16.61 -5.16
C ASN A 216 12.20 -15.76 -5.08
N GLU A 217 11.45 -15.87 -3.98
CA GLU A 217 10.29 -15.02 -3.73
C GLU A 217 10.76 -13.57 -3.54
N LYS A 218 9.92 -12.62 -3.95
CA LYS A 218 10.19 -11.20 -3.71
C LYS A 218 9.68 -10.80 -2.33
N ARG A 219 10.37 -9.86 -1.68
CA ARG A 219 9.86 -9.22 -0.47
C ARG A 219 8.54 -8.52 -0.77
N ILE A 220 7.61 -8.55 0.18
CA ILE A 220 6.37 -7.79 0.08
C ILE A 220 6.63 -6.38 0.57
N GLY A 221 6.26 -5.39 -0.25
CA GLY A 221 6.35 -3.98 0.07
C GLY A 221 5.11 -3.48 0.80
N VAL A 222 5.34 -2.70 1.85
CA VAL A 222 4.32 -1.99 2.61
C VAL A 222 4.62 -0.49 2.59
N ALA A 223 3.70 0.31 2.04
CA ALA A 223 3.75 1.76 2.18
C ALA A 223 3.28 2.18 3.58
N VAL A 224 4.05 3.03 4.24
CA VAL A 224 3.62 3.84 5.37
C VAL A 224 3.29 5.22 4.81
N LEU A 225 2.00 5.43 4.51
CA LEU A 225 1.51 6.73 4.05
C LEU A 225 1.18 7.57 5.29
N GLU A 226 1.90 8.67 5.51
CA GLU A 226 1.86 9.45 6.75
C GLU A 226 1.66 10.94 6.51
N VAL A 227 0.90 11.62 7.37
CA VAL A 227 0.56 13.06 7.21
C VAL A 227 1.59 14.01 7.79
N GLY A 228 2.57 13.46 8.51
CA GLY A 228 3.58 14.20 9.26
C GLY A 228 3.20 14.46 10.71
N GLU A 229 4.09 15.13 11.43
CA GLU A 229 3.85 15.45 12.85
C GLU A 229 2.98 16.69 13.00
N ARG A 230 2.24 16.76 14.12
CA ARG A 230 1.34 17.89 14.40
C ARG A 230 2.04 19.25 14.38
N GLU A 231 3.27 19.30 14.88
CA GLU A 231 4.07 20.52 14.97
C GLU A 231 4.85 20.80 13.68
N ASN A 232 5.04 19.77 12.84
CA ASN A 232 5.78 19.86 11.61
C ASN A 232 5.37 18.73 10.65
N ASP A 233 4.51 19.07 9.71
CA ASP A 233 3.94 18.14 8.72
C ASP A 233 4.98 17.60 7.73
N SER A 234 6.16 18.22 7.63
CA SER A 234 7.24 17.70 6.79
C SER A 234 7.91 16.45 7.39
N LYS A 235 7.78 16.23 8.70
CA LYS A 235 8.27 15.03 9.41
C LYS A 235 7.36 13.82 9.21
N ALA A 236 7.36 13.26 8.00
CA ALA A 236 6.49 12.14 7.62
C ALA A 236 7.26 10.88 7.17
N LEU A 237 8.58 10.98 6.99
CA LEU A 237 9.41 9.88 6.48
C LEU A 237 9.91 8.97 7.61
N ILE A 238 10.31 7.75 7.26
CA ILE A 238 10.82 6.75 8.23
C ILE A 238 12.32 7.01 8.46
N ASP A 239 12.74 7.15 9.71
CA ASP A 239 14.17 7.15 10.06
C ASP A 239 14.71 5.71 10.08
N ALA A 240 15.20 5.27 8.92
CA ALA A 240 15.74 3.93 8.75
C ALA A 240 17.11 3.72 9.40
N ILE A 241 17.77 4.80 9.84
CA ILE A 241 19.14 4.76 10.37
C ILE A 241 19.11 4.50 11.88
N ASP A 242 17.97 4.71 12.58
CA ASP A 242 17.88 4.46 14.02
C ASP A 242 18.01 2.95 14.33
N PRO A 243 19.15 2.52 14.93
CA PRO A 243 19.44 1.11 15.16
C PRO A 243 18.55 0.49 16.25
N TYR A 244 17.83 1.32 17.02
CA TYR A 244 16.83 0.82 17.95
C TYR A 244 15.66 0.15 17.21
N TYR A 245 15.27 0.71 16.06
CA TYR A 245 14.10 0.28 15.30
C TYR A 245 14.45 -0.62 14.11
N PHE A 246 15.57 -0.38 13.45
CA PHE A 246 15.91 -1.01 12.18
C PHE A 246 17.32 -1.57 12.18
N ASP A 247 17.49 -2.68 11.48
CA ASP A 247 18.80 -3.18 11.10
C ASP A 247 18.94 -2.92 9.58
N PRO A 248 19.75 -1.94 9.15
CA PRO A 248 19.87 -1.60 7.73
C PRO A 248 20.49 -2.71 6.89
N LYS A 249 21.09 -3.75 7.51
CA LYS A 249 21.57 -4.94 6.80
C LYS A 249 20.45 -5.89 6.43
N ILE A 250 19.28 -5.78 7.08
CA ILE A 250 18.18 -6.73 6.92
C ILE A 250 16.87 -6.06 6.51
N THR A 251 16.50 -4.94 7.13
CA THR A 251 15.29 -4.19 6.81
C THR A 251 15.56 -3.21 5.68
N ASN A 252 14.80 -3.33 4.60
CA ASN A 252 14.86 -2.37 3.50
C ASN A 252 13.82 -1.27 3.71
N VAL A 253 14.28 -0.02 3.78
CA VAL A 253 13.40 1.15 3.86
C VAL A 253 13.71 2.10 2.70
N ARG A 254 12.68 2.50 1.95
CA ARG A 254 12.80 3.46 0.85
C ARG A 254 11.82 4.60 1.07
N ASN A 255 12.33 5.80 1.31
CA ASN A 255 11.48 6.98 1.48
C ASN A 255 11.28 7.67 0.12
N ARG A 256 10.06 8.12 -0.16
CA ARG A 256 9.74 8.94 -1.34
C ARG A 256 10.15 10.39 -1.09
N TRP A 257 11.07 10.93 -1.89
CA TRP A 257 11.71 12.23 -1.63
C TRP A 257 11.29 13.36 -2.58
N ASP A 258 10.77 13.04 -3.76
CA ASP A 258 10.54 13.96 -4.89
C ASP A 258 9.60 15.15 -4.57
N LEU A 259 8.76 15.03 -3.55
CA LEU A 259 7.80 16.08 -3.17
C LEU A 259 8.40 17.18 -2.26
N PHE A 260 9.62 17.02 -1.76
CA PHE A 260 10.25 17.96 -0.81
C PHE A 260 11.21 18.97 -1.46
N TRP A 261 11.47 18.87 -2.77
CA TRP A 261 12.60 19.55 -3.43
C TRP A 261 12.31 20.91 -4.08
N ARG A 262 11.09 21.45 -4.00
CA ARG A 262 10.74 22.64 -4.83
C ARG A 262 11.04 24.01 -4.23
N ASP A 263 11.47 24.11 -2.96
CA ASP A 263 11.80 25.39 -2.30
C ASP A 263 13.30 25.64 -2.06
N GLY A 264 14.19 24.75 -2.53
CA GLY A 264 15.63 24.85 -2.25
C GLY A 264 15.96 24.44 -0.81
N PHE A 265 16.67 23.31 -0.67
CA PHE A 265 17.26 22.84 0.60
C PHE A 265 16.30 22.62 1.78
N LYS A 266 15.22 21.84 1.62
CA LYS A 266 14.59 21.17 2.78
C LYS A 266 15.27 19.81 2.98
N SER A 267 15.99 19.66 4.09
CA SER A 267 16.56 18.37 4.52
C SER A 267 15.47 17.32 4.69
N LEU A 268 15.82 16.03 4.53
CA LEU A 268 14.93 14.91 4.83
C LEU A 268 14.42 15.04 6.27
N GLN A 269 13.09 15.12 6.42
CA GLN A 269 12.47 15.24 7.73
C GLN A 269 11.80 13.92 8.10
N TYR A 270 12.45 13.21 9.01
CA TYR A 270 11.94 11.97 9.55
C TYR A 270 10.95 12.26 10.69
N GLY A 271 9.84 11.52 10.69
CA GLY A 271 8.83 11.57 11.75
C GLY A 271 9.06 10.47 12.75
N ASN A 272 8.91 10.77 14.04
CA ASN A 272 8.92 9.76 15.09
C ASN A 272 7.73 8.79 14.91
N HIS A 273 6.55 9.32 14.57
CA HIS A 273 5.35 8.50 14.36
C HIS A 273 5.50 7.53 13.18
N SER A 274 5.91 8.02 11.99
CA SER A 274 6.16 7.15 10.82
C SER A 274 7.22 6.09 11.10
N THR A 275 8.27 6.44 11.85
CA THR A 275 9.35 5.53 12.25
C THR A 275 8.83 4.41 13.17
N GLN A 276 8.02 4.76 14.17
CA GLN A 276 7.34 3.81 15.07
C GLN A 276 6.34 2.91 14.33
N VAL A 277 5.56 3.47 13.40
CA VAL A 277 4.63 2.71 12.55
C VAL A 277 5.39 1.72 11.67
N GLY A 278 6.45 2.18 11.00
CA GLY A 278 7.31 1.31 10.18
C GLY A 278 7.99 0.21 10.99
N SER A 279 8.43 0.52 12.22
CA SER A 279 9.14 -0.44 13.07
C SER A 279 8.24 -1.58 13.54
N ILE A 280 6.94 -1.35 13.76
CA ILE A 280 5.97 -2.41 14.06
C ILE A 280 5.79 -3.35 12.87
N ILE A 281 5.83 -2.85 11.63
CA ILE A 281 5.65 -3.67 10.43
C ILE A 281 6.89 -4.55 10.19
N SER A 282 8.04 -3.91 10.00
CA SER A 282 9.27 -4.56 9.50
C SER A 282 10.55 -4.12 10.22
N GLY A 283 10.43 -3.49 11.38
CA GLY A 283 11.58 -3.23 12.24
C GLY A 283 12.13 -4.51 12.88
N THR A 284 13.25 -4.37 13.58
CA THR A 284 13.92 -5.48 14.31
C THR A 284 12.99 -6.15 15.32
N ASN A 285 12.12 -5.37 15.96
CA ASN A 285 11.09 -5.81 16.90
C ASN A 285 9.73 -6.04 16.23
N GLY A 286 9.58 -5.66 14.96
CA GLY A 286 8.32 -5.69 14.22
C GLY A 286 7.83 -7.08 13.89
N VAL A 287 6.67 -7.15 13.23
CA VAL A 287 6.04 -8.42 12.84
C VAL A 287 6.99 -9.31 12.04
N ASN A 288 7.65 -8.75 11.02
CA ASN A 288 8.65 -9.49 10.25
C ASN A 288 9.59 -8.53 9.53
N LEU A 289 10.89 -8.63 9.86
CA LEU A 289 11.97 -7.78 9.36
C LEU A 289 12.34 -7.98 7.87
N TYR A 290 11.77 -8.99 7.20
CA TYR A 290 12.04 -9.30 5.80
C TYR A 290 11.03 -8.66 4.81
N HIS A 291 10.17 -7.75 5.25
CA HIS A 291 9.34 -6.95 4.36
C HIS A 291 10.10 -5.70 3.89
N ASP A 292 9.66 -5.11 2.77
CA ASP A 292 10.16 -3.81 2.34
C ASP A 292 9.23 -2.71 2.86
N LEU A 293 9.79 -1.61 3.37
CA LEU A 293 9.03 -0.44 3.80
C LEU A 293 9.21 0.71 2.84
N TYR A 294 8.09 1.39 2.55
CA TYR A 294 8.08 2.60 1.73
C TYR A 294 7.50 3.76 2.53
N GLY A 295 8.31 4.71 2.96
CA GLY A 295 7.82 5.91 3.62
C GLY A 295 7.32 6.92 2.59
N VAL A 296 6.05 7.30 2.68
CA VAL A 296 5.40 8.23 1.73
C VAL A 296 4.70 9.33 2.53
N LYS A 297 5.04 10.59 2.27
CA LYS A 297 4.29 11.72 2.82
C LYS A 297 2.95 11.83 2.08
N TYR A 298 1.85 11.83 2.84
CA TYR A 298 0.54 12.26 2.37
C TYR A 298 0.49 13.79 2.34
N ASN A 299 0.35 14.36 1.15
CA ASN A 299 0.04 15.75 1.00
C ASN A 299 -1.49 15.89 0.86
N ALA A 300 -2.12 16.38 1.91
CA ALA A 300 -3.55 16.62 1.89
C ALA A 300 -3.91 17.61 0.78
N PHE A 301 -5.04 17.38 0.11
CA PHE A 301 -5.64 18.37 -0.78
C PHE A 301 -5.90 19.67 -0.01
N ASP A 302 -5.02 20.67 -0.15
CA ASP A 302 -5.31 22.04 0.28
C ASP A 302 -6.08 22.76 -0.83
N PHE A 303 -7.40 22.91 -0.64
CA PHE A 303 -8.25 23.61 -1.60
C PHE A 303 -7.96 25.11 -1.69
N ASN A 304 -7.32 25.72 -0.69
CA ASN A 304 -6.88 27.12 -0.78
C ASN A 304 -5.66 27.24 -1.70
N ALA A 305 -4.79 26.22 -1.71
CA ALA A 305 -3.62 26.17 -2.57
C ALA A 305 -3.96 26.01 -4.07
N VAL A 306 -5.15 25.48 -4.39
CA VAL A 306 -5.69 25.44 -5.77
C VAL A 306 -6.07 26.85 -6.26
N HIS A 307 -6.46 27.77 -5.38
CA HIS A 307 -6.82 29.15 -5.75
C HIS A 307 -5.60 30.05 -5.97
N SER A 308 -4.45 29.71 -5.39
CA SER A 308 -3.17 30.41 -5.59
C SER A 308 -2.31 29.82 -6.72
N GLY A 309 -2.80 28.82 -7.46
CA GLY A 309 -2.01 28.14 -8.51
C GLY A 309 -0.90 27.23 -7.97
N THR A 310 -0.90 26.96 -6.67
CA THR A 310 0.11 26.16 -5.96
C THR A 310 -0.52 24.87 -5.42
N ALA A 311 -1.23 24.12 -6.26
CA ALA A 311 -1.68 22.77 -5.87
C ALA A 311 -0.45 21.86 -5.75
N TYR A 312 0.14 21.82 -4.55
CA TYR A 312 1.15 20.84 -4.18
C TYR A 312 0.44 19.47 -4.14
N SER A 313 0.97 18.49 -4.88
CA SER A 313 0.48 17.11 -5.05
C SER A 313 -0.62 16.64 -4.08
N GLY A 314 -1.78 16.22 -4.57
CA GLY A 314 -2.79 15.58 -3.72
C GLY A 314 -2.68 14.06 -3.74
N LEU A 315 -3.37 13.38 -2.81
CA LEU A 315 -3.45 11.91 -2.60
C LEU A 315 -3.34 11.03 -3.86
N GLU A 316 -3.85 11.49 -4.99
CA GLU A 316 -3.72 10.84 -6.30
C GLU A 316 -2.27 10.59 -6.72
N ASN A 317 -1.37 11.56 -6.50
CA ASN A 317 0.05 11.44 -6.82
C ASN A 317 0.77 10.45 -5.89
N GLU A 318 0.40 10.38 -4.60
CA GLU A 318 0.91 9.38 -3.67
C GLU A 318 0.47 7.97 -4.08
N ILE A 319 -0.81 7.80 -4.43
CA ILE A 319 -1.34 6.53 -4.91
C ILE A 319 -0.71 6.12 -6.25
N ASP A 320 -0.50 7.04 -7.20
CA ASP A 320 0.17 6.74 -8.47
C ASP A 320 1.60 6.23 -8.27
N TYR A 321 2.39 6.89 -7.42
CA TYR A 321 3.72 6.41 -7.05
C TYR A 321 3.68 5.00 -6.45
N ILE A 322 2.79 4.79 -5.46
CA ILE A 322 2.61 3.50 -4.79
C ILE A 322 2.33 2.38 -5.80
N LYS A 323 1.45 2.64 -6.78
CA LYS A 323 1.06 1.66 -7.81
C LYS A 323 2.19 1.29 -8.78
N ARG A 324 3.17 2.16 -8.99
CA ARG A 324 4.32 1.87 -9.87
C ARG A 324 5.32 0.90 -9.23
N LEU A 325 5.24 0.70 -7.91
CA LEU A 325 6.13 -0.20 -7.18
C LEU A 325 5.63 -1.64 -7.23
N ASN A 326 6.29 -2.47 -8.04
CA ASN A 326 5.84 -3.83 -8.37
C ASN A 326 5.68 -4.78 -7.16
N ASN A 327 6.48 -4.61 -6.11
CA ASN A 327 6.50 -5.44 -4.91
C ASN A 327 5.58 -4.90 -3.81
N LEU A 328 5.11 -3.65 -3.92
CA LEU A 328 4.24 -3.03 -2.94
C LEU A 328 2.81 -3.57 -3.09
N LYS A 329 2.27 -4.11 -2.01
CA LYS A 329 0.92 -4.72 -1.98
C LYS A 329 0.02 -4.17 -0.88
N ILE A 330 0.59 -3.47 0.11
CA ILE A 330 -0.16 -2.97 1.27
C ILE A 330 0.13 -1.48 1.46
N VAL A 331 -0.91 -0.69 1.70
CA VAL A 331 -0.80 0.71 2.13
C VAL A 331 -1.33 0.82 3.55
N ASN A 332 -0.44 1.09 4.48
CA ASN A 332 -0.77 1.43 5.85
C ASN A 332 -1.08 2.92 5.98
N ASN A 333 -2.22 3.24 6.60
CA ASN A 333 -2.70 4.59 6.84
C ASN A 333 -2.99 4.74 8.34
N SER A 334 -1.96 5.09 9.10
CA SER A 334 -2.03 5.28 10.56
C SER A 334 -2.40 6.70 10.98
N TRP A 335 -3.23 7.35 10.17
CA TRP A 335 -3.67 8.73 10.35
C TRP A 335 -5.17 8.87 10.11
N GLY A 336 -5.72 9.98 10.56
CA GLY A 336 -7.11 10.33 10.37
C GLY A 336 -7.33 11.76 10.80
N VAL A 337 -8.48 12.32 10.43
CA VAL A 337 -8.81 13.66 10.88
C VAL A 337 -9.47 13.58 12.24
N ARG A 338 -8.98 14.38 13.19
CA ARG A 338 -9.54 14.45 14.54
C ARG A 338 -10.97 14.97 14.50
N ASN A 339 -11.87 14.28 15.19
CA ASN A 339 -13.24 14.73 15.35
C ASN A 339 -13.31 15.85 16.40
N SER A 340 -14.18 16.81 16.17
CA SER A 340 -14.46 17.93 17.07
C SER A 340 -15.97 18.10 17.24
N ASN A 341 -16.36 18.93 18.21
CA ASN A 341 -17.77 19.24 18.43
C ASN A 341 -18.45 19.95 17.24
N SER A 342 -17.65 20.51 16.31
CA SER A 342 -18.07 21.18 15.09
C SER A 342 -18.03 20.29 13.84
N THR A 343 -17.69 19.01 13.98
CA THR A 343 -17.61 18.09 12.84
C THR A 343 -18.99 17.83 12.23
N PRO A 344 -19.18 18.06 10.91
CA PRO A 344 -20.45 17.79 10.23
C PRO A 344 -20.85 16.31 10.32
N GLU A 345 -22.14 16.04 10.52
CA GLU A 345 -22.67 14.67 10.60
C GLU A 345 -22.40 13.86 9.33
N ALA A 346 -22.36 14.51 8.17
CA ALA A 346 -22.04 13.90 6.89
C ALA A 346 -20.64 13.24 6.86
N TRP A 347 -19.69 13.68 7.70
CA TRP A 347 -18.36 13.06 7.77
C TRP A 347 -18.36 11.70 8.45
N TYR A 348 -19.41 11.40 9.21
CA TYR A 348 -19.67 10.07 9.77
C TYR A 348 -20.42 9.17 8.80
N SER A 349 -20.94 9.71 7.69
CA SER A 349 -21.59 8.90 6.65
C SER A 349 -20.70 8.76 5.43
N TYR A 350 -21.04 7.83 4.54
CA TYR A 350 -20.26 7.56 3.34
C TYR A 350 -20.16 8.85 2.54
N ASN A 351 -18.95 9.26 2.20
CA ASN A 351 -18.67 10.59 1.68
C ASN A 351 -17.59 10.53 0.59
N PHE A 352 -17.18 11.69 0.11
CA PHE A 352 -16.21 11.80 -0.98
C PHE A 352 -14.88 11.10 -0.67
N TYR A 353 -14.38 11.20 0.57
CA TYR A 353 -13.10 10.62 0.98
C TYR A 353 -13.14 9.08 0.96
N SER A 354 -14.19 8.48 1.54
CA SER A 354 -14.37 7.03 1.49
C SER A 354 -14.61 6.54 0.06
N ARG A 355 -15.38 7.28 -0.74
CA ARG A 355 -15.64 6.94 -2.13
C ARG A 355 -14.39 6.96 -2.99
N TYR A 356 -13.51 7.93 -2.79
CA TYR A 356 -12.23 7.98 -3.48
C TYR A 356 -11.41 6.71 -3.23
N ILE A 357 -11.27 6.29 -1.98
CA ILE A 357 -10.51 5.07 -1.62
C ILE A 357 -11.18 3.80 -2.16
N ASP A 358 -12.51 3.72 -2.14
CA ASP A 358 -13.23 2.59 -2.72
C ASP A 358 -13.00 2.49 -4.23
N LEU A 359 -13.03 3.62 -4.95
CA LEU A 359 -12.71 3.66 -6.38
C LEU A 359 -11.28 3.25 -6.67
N VAL A 360 -10.31 3.73 -5.89
CA VAL A 360 -8.90 3.32 -6.02
C VAL A 360 -8.80 1.80 -5.81
N THR A 361 -9.31 1.29 -4.70
CA THR A 361 -9.20 -0.14 -4.36
C THR A 361 -9.94 -1.03 -5.37
N ALA A 362 -11.08 -0.59 -5.91
CA ALA A 362 -11.82 -1.34 -6.92
C ALA A 362 -11.10 -1.46 -8.26
N ASN A 363 -10.14 -0.58 -8.56
CA ASN A 363 -9.31 -0.66 -9.76
C ASN A 363 -7.95 -1.34 -9.50
N GLU A 364 -7.58 -1.61 -8.24
CA GLU A 364 -6.30 -2.18 -7.86
C GLU A 364 -6.45 -3.55 -7.18
N ARG A 365 -6.51 -4.61 -8.00
CA ARG A 365 -6.79 -5.99 -7.54
C ARG A 365 -5.79 -6.52 -6.52
N GLU A 366 -4.52 -6.10 -6.59
CA GLU A 366 -3.44 -6.62 -5.74
C GLU A 366 -3.21 -5.80 -4.47
N MET A 367 -3.83 -4.62 -4.36
CA MET A 367 -3.56 -3.66 -3.29
C MET A 367 -4.52 -3.85 -2.10
N ILE A 368 -3.96 -3.81 -0.89
CA ILE A 368 -4.72 -3.84 0.36
C ILE A 368 -4.49 -2.52 1.09
N TYR A 369 -5.58 -1.79 1.37
CA TYR A 369 -5.55 -0.55 2.14
C TYR A 369 -5.95 -0.84 3.59
N VAL A 370 -5.05 -0.55 4.52
CA VAL A 370 -5.26 -0.72 5.96
C VAL A 370 -5.32 0.66 6.61
N PHE A 371 -6.39 0.95 7.34
CA PHE A 371 -6.59 2.21 8.05
C PHE A 371 -6.69 1.98 9.55
N SER A 372 -6.09 2.87 10.33
CA SER A 372 -6.41 2.96 11.77
C SER A 372 -7.83 3.52 11.96
N ALA A 373 -8.57 2.98 12.93
CA ALA A 373 -9.93 3.41 13.21
C ALA A 373 -10.01 4.87 13.71
N GLY A 374 -8.94 5.37 14.34
CA GLY A 374 -8.88 6.68 14.97
C GLY A 374 -8.98 6.60 16.50
N ASN A 375 -8.53 7.67 17.15
CA ASN A 375 -8.39 7.74 18.61
C ASN A 375 -9.51 8.57 19.27
N ASN A 376 -10.72 8.54 18.72
CA ASN A 376 -11.84 9.38 19.18
C ASN A 376 -12.74 8.70 20.24
N GLY A 377 -12.41 7.50 20.70
CA GLY A 377 -13.27 6.71 21.60
C GLY A 377 -13.56 7.36 22.97
N ASN A 378 -12.72 8.30 23.40
CA ASN A 378 -12.92 9.08 24.63
C ASN A 378 -13.80 10.34 24.44
N LEU A 379 -14.22 10.66 23.22
CA LEU A 379 -15.12 11.79 22.97
C LEU A 379 -16.57 11.45 23.37
N ALA A 380 -17.46 12.46 23.35
CA ALA A 380 -18.90 12.22 23.50
C ALA A 380 -19.42 11.21 22.46
N GLN A 381 -20.44 10.41 22.81
CA GLN A 381 -20.92 9.27 22.01
C GLN A 381 -21.16 9.60 20.53
N LYS A 382 -21.62 10.82 20.22
CA LYS A 382 -21.82 11.26 18.84
C LYS A 382 -20.54 11.33 18.00
N PHE A 383 -19.37 11.54 18.62
CA PHE A 383 -18.08 11.80 17.97
C PHE A 383 -17.06 10.65 18.09
N LYS A 384 -17.41 9.55 18.77
CA LYS A 384 -16.54 8.37 18.90
C LYS A 384 -16.35 7.58 17.59
N LYS A 385 -17.06 7.97 16.54
CA LYS A 385 -17.24 7.20 15.31
C LYS A 385 -16.06 7.28 14.35
N LEU A 386 -15.95 6.27 13.48
CA LEU A 386 -15.21 6.35 12.22
C LEU A 386 -15.71 7.55 11.40
N SER A 387 -14.81 8.17 10.62
CA SER A 387 -15.17 9.27 9.73
C SER A 387 -14.36 9.23 8.43
N ARG A 388 -14.84 9.90 7.38
CA ARG A 388 -14.08 10.10 6.11
C ARG A 388 -13.49 8.80 5.54
N TYR A 389 -12.17 8.73 5.32
CA TYR A 389 -11.47 7.63 4.66
C TYR A 389 -11.73 6.27 5.31
N GLN A 390 -11.85 6.23 6.64
CA GLN A 390 -12.18 5.03 7.41
C GLN A 390 -13.57 4.45 7.06
N LEU A 391 -14.42 5.19 6.35
CA LEU A 391 -15.74 4.72 5.92
C LEU A 391 -15.72 3.95 4.60
N ALA A 392 -14.55 3.79 3.98
CA ALA A 392 -14.39 3.06 2.72
C ALA A 392 -14.62 1.55 2.90
N TYR A 393 -15.55 0.99 2.13
CA TYR A 393 -15.97 -0.40 2.21
C TYR A 393 -14.87 -1.38 1.78
N ASN A 394 -14.03 -1.03 0.80
CA ASN A 394 -12.98 -1.92 0.30
C ASN A 394 -11.72 -1.97 1.18
N THR A 395 -11.70 -1.25 2.31
CA THR A 395 -10.55 -1.17 3.20
C THR A 395 -10.65 -2.12 4.40
N ILE A 396 -9.52 -2.37 5.05
CA ILE A 396 -9.44 -3.00 6.36
C ILE A 396 -9.25 -1.89 7.40
N VAL A 397 -10.27 -1.63 8.20
CA VAL A 397 -10.19 -0.67 9.31
C VAL A 397 -9.89 -1.42 10.60
N VAL A 398 -8.86 -1.00 11.31
CA VAL A 398 -8.33 -1.68 12.49
C VAL A 398 -8.55 -0.82 13.74
N GLY A 399 -9.35 -1.34 14.67
CA GLY A 399 -9.51 -0.75 16.00
C GLY A 399 -8.40 -1.21 16.97
N SER A 400 -8.36 -0.60 18.15
CA SER A 400 -7.35 -0.91 19.17
C SER A 400 -7.92 -1.74 20.31
N ASN A 401 -7.19 -2.79 20.69
CA ASN A 401 -7.35 -3.47 21.98
C ASN A 401 -6.12 -3.23 22.89
N ASP A 402 -6.28 -3.60 24.16
CA ASP A 402 -5.23 -3.60 25.18
C ASP A 402 -4.51 -4.94 25.25
N TYR A 403 -3.57 -5.07 26.19
CA TYR A 403 -2.79 -6.29 26.40
C TYR A 403 -3.65 -7.49 26.87
N ASN A 404 -4.86 -7.27 27.38
CA ASN A 404 -5.81 -8.32 27.72
C ASN A 404 -6.70 -8.72 26.53
N GLY A 405 -6.51 -8.09 25.36
CA GLY A 405 -7.36 -8.29 24.20
C GLY A 405 -8.72 -7.60 24.29
N LYS A 406 -8.94 -6.72 25.30
CA LYS A 406 -10.15 -5.91 25.45
C LYS A 406 -10.03 -4.63 24.65
N LYS A 407 -11.15 -4.15 24.09
CA LYS A 407 -11.15 -2.89 23.32
C LYS A 407 -10.60 -1.73 24.15
N SER A 408 -9.67 -0.98 23.56
CA SER A 408 -9.10 0.22 24.17
C SER A 408 -10.11 1.37 24.14
N SER A 409 -10.19 2.15 25.21
CA SER A 409 -11.13 3.27 25.36
C SER A 409 -10.92 4.37 24.31
N LEU A 410 -9.68 4.54 23.85
CA LEU A 410 -9.35 5.49 22.79
C LEU A 410 -9.89 5.07 21.42
N SER A 411 -10.16 3.79 21.19
CA SER A 411 -10.49 3.29 19.86
C SER A 411 -11.82 3.84 19.38
N SER A 412 -11.81 4.46 18.21
CA SER A 412 -13.02 4.81 17.50
C SER A 412 -13.87 3.57 17.21
N ILE A 413 -15.19 3.77 17.23
CA ILE A 413 -16.21 2.76 16.98
C ILE A 413 -16.83 2.97 15.61
N GLY A 414 -17.74 2.08 15.23
CA GLY A 414 -18.56 2.18 14.03
C GLY A 414 -19.17 3.53 13.76
N SER A 415 -19.67 3.69 12.55
CA SER A 415 -20.47 4.86 12.20
C SER A 415 -21.91 4.50 11.84
N TYR A 416 -22.79 5.51 11.78
CA TYR A 416 -24.25 5.35 11.83
C TYR A 416 -24.78 4.20 10.95
N ASN A 417 -24.57 4.26 9.62
CA ASN A 417 -25.15 3.31 8.67
C ASN A 417 -24.10 2.76 7.67
N THR A 418 -22.82 2.86 8.01
CA THR A 418 -21.74 2.65 7.04
C THR A 418 -20.75 1.63 7.57
N ASN A 419 -19.47 1.98 7.65
CA ASN A 419 -18.40 1.06 8.00
C ASN A 419 -18.22 0.96 9.53
N VAL A 420 -17.62 -0.14 9.94
CA VAL A 420 -17.14 -0.40 11.31
C VAL A 420 -15.71 -0.91 11.23
N PRO A 421 -14.93 -0.87 12.33
CA PRO A 421 -13.70 -1.63 12.39
C PRO A 421 -13.97 -3.09 12.01
N LEU A 422 -13.16 -3.67 11.13
CA LEU A 422 -13.27 -5.09 10.78
C LEU A 422 -12.83 -5.95 11.98
N ILE A 423 -11.71 -5.57 12.57
CA ILE A 423 -11.03 -6.32 13.62
C ILE A 423 -10.31 -5.35 14.58
N LEU A 424 -10.06 -5.81 15.80
CA LEU A 424 -9.20 -5.12 16.76
C LEU A 424 -7.81 -5.77 16.79
N ALA A 425 -6.79 -4.94 16.98
CA ALA A 425 -5.44 -5.38 17.25
C ALA A 425 -4.75 -4.47 18.27
N ASN A 426 -3.67 -4.96 18.90
CA ASN A 426 -3.11 -4.24 20.03
C ASN A 426 -2.42 -2.98 19.55
N GLY A 427 -2.89 -1.86 20.10
CA GLY A 427 -2.34 -0.53 19.87
C GLY A 427 -2.08 0.19 21.18
N SER A 428 -1.87 -0.52 22.29
CA SER A 428 -1.73 0.07 23.63
C SER A 428 -0.37 -0.28 24.23
N ASN A 429 0.32 0.72 24.78
CA ASN A 429 1.59 0.56 25.51
C ASN A 429 2.72 -0.12 24.71
N TYR A 430 2.92 0.28 23.44
CA TYR A 430 4.11 -0.14 22.70
C TYR A 430 5.35 0.48 23.34
N SER A 431 6.37 -0.34 23.64
CA SER A 431 7.63 0.11 24.22
C SER A 431 8.55 0.65 23.12
N PHE A 432 8.48 1.95 22.90
CA PHE A 432 9.33 2.67 21.94
C PHE A 432 10.59 3.21 22.62
N LYS A 433 11.50 3.78 21.82
CA LYS A 433 12.75 4.36 22.32
C LYS A 433 12.44 5.48 23.31
N ASN A 434 12.72 5.22 24.59
CA ASN A 434 12.52 6.11 25.73
C ASN A 434 11.06 6.43 26.11
N ASP A 435 10.06 5.74 25.57
CA ASP A 435 8.65 6.03 25.87
C ASP A 435 7.73 4.82 25.65
N PHE A 436 6.51 4.89 26.19
CA PHE A 436 5.41 4.00 25.87
C PHE A 436 4.29 4.79 25.17
N SER A 437 3.81 4.29 24.03
CA SER A 437 2.76 4.98 23.29
C SER A 437 1.57 4.09 22.97
N SER A 438 0.41 4.74 22.80
CA SER A 438 -0.87 4.09 22.53
C SER A 438 -1.64 4.83 21.44
N GLY A 439 -2.26 4.06 20.54
CA GLY A 439 -3.11 4.57 19.47
C GLY A 439 -3.52 3.45 18.51
N THR A 440 -4.67 3.62 17.85
CA THR A 440 -5.05 2.77 16.71
C THR A 440 -4.02 2.83 15.57
N SER A 441 -3.22 3.90 15.53
CA SER A 441 -2.03 4.06 14.69
C SER A 441 -0.95 2.99 14.90
N PHE A 442 -0.98 2.24 16.00
CA PHE A 442 -0.08 1.10 16.26
C PHE A 442 -0.77 -0.27 16.05
N SER A 443 -2.11 -0.30 16.06
CA SER A 443 -2.89 -1.49 15.69
C SER A 443 -2.86 -1.77 14.19
N ALA A 444 -3.03 -0.73 13.36
CA ALA A 444 -3.01 -0.84 11.90
C ALA A 444 -1.69 -1.39 11.31
N PRO A 445 -0.49 -0.92 11.74
CA PRO A 445 0.78 -1.44 11.23
C PRO A 445 1.01 -2.90 11.64
N PHE A 446 0.57 -3.31 12.82
CA PHE A 446 0.61 -4.72 13.21
C PHE A 446 -0.17 -5.59 12.22
N ILE A 447 -1.43 -5.24 11.93
CA ILE A 447 -2.22 -5.95 10.91
C ILE A 447 -1.58 -5.88 9.53
N SER A 448 -0.94 -4.76 9.16
CA SER A 448 -0.26 -4.61 7.88
C SER A 448 0.93 -5.58 7.74
N GLY A 449 1.74 -5.74 8.79
CA GLY A 449 2.81 -6.73 8.81
C GLY A 449 2.29 -8.18 8.78
N ILE A 450 1.18 -8.47 9.46
CA ILE A 450 0.55 -9.79 9.43
C ILE A 450 0.03 -10.10 8.02
N LEU A 451 -0.63 -9.15 7.36
CA LEU A 451 -1.08 -9.31 5.98
C LEU A 451 0.09 -9.51 5.01
N ALA A 452 1.21 -8.80 5.22
CA ALA A 452 2.43 -9.00 4.42
C ALA A 452 2.97 -10.43 4.56
N ASN A 453 2.96 -11.01 5.77
CA ASN A 453 3.28 -12.42 5.96
C ASN A 453 2.32 -13.33 5.18
N THR A 454 1.01 -13.05 5.22
CA THR A 454 0.02 -13.89 4.53
C THR A 454 0.16 -13.88 3.01
N LEU A 455 0.58 -12.76 2.41
CA LEU A 455 0.80 -12.65 0.96
C LEU A 455 1.92 -13.59 0.46
N ILE A 456 2.88 -13.93 1.33
CA ILE A 456 3.92 -14.92 1.05
C ILE A 456 3.42 -16.32 1.41
N GLN A 457 2.89 -16.51 2.62
CA GLN A 457 2.48 -17.83 3.14
C GLN A 457 1.32 -18.46 2.36
N TYR A 458 0.37 -17.66 1.90
CA TYR A 458 -0.85 -18.10 1.23
C TYR A 458 -0.94 -17.52 -0.19
N LYS A 459 0.20 -17.34 -0.86
CA LYS A 459 0.32 -16.80 -2.22
C LYS A 459 -0.67 -17.42 -3.20
N GLU A 460 -0.85 -18.74 -3.17
CA GLU A 460 -1.80 -19.45 -4.04
C GLU A 460 -3.27 -19.08 -3.77
N LYS A 461 -3.62 -18.71 -2.53
CA LYS A 461 -4.96 -18.22 -2.20
C LYS A 461 -5.19 -16.83 -2.77
N TYR A 462 -4.20 -15.95 -2.68
CA TYR A 462 -4.26 -14.60 -3.25
C TYR A 462 -4.32 -14.61 -4.79
N LYS A 463 -3.68 -15.58 -5.46
CA LYS A 463 -3.79 -15.77 -6.92
C LYS A 463 -5.23 -16.05 -7.42
N LEU A 464 -6.16 -16.44 -6.54
CA LEU A 464 -7.55 -16.68 -6.92
C LEU A 464 -8.25 -15.40 -7.40
N GLY A 465 -7.85 -14.23 -6.89
CA GLY A 465 -8.39 -12.96 -7.35
C GLY A 465 -7.96 -11.75 -6.53
N ILE A 466 -8.93 -10.99 -6.01
CA ILE A 466 -8.68 -9.67 -5.40
C ILE A 466 -8.15 -9.81 -3.98
N ASN A 467 -6.97 -9.23 -3.72
CA ASN A 467 -6.28 -9.34 -2.44
C ASN A 467 -7.06 -8.73 -1.27
N SER A 468 -7.70 -7.58 -1.46
CA SER A 468 -8.43 -6.89 -0.39
C SER A 468 -9.61 -7.71 0.15
N ILE A 469 -10.41 -8.34 -0.72
CA ILE A 469 -11.57 -9.14 -0.28
C ILE A 469 -11.14 -10.50 0.30
N ILE A 470 -10.06 -11.10 -0.25
CA ILE A 470 -9.45 -12.32 0.29
C ILE A 470 -8.93 -12.08 1.71
N ALA A 471 -8.15 -11.00 1.87
CA ALA A 471 -7.60 -10.59 3.16
C ALA A 471 -8.72 -10.29 4.16
N LYS A 472 -9.76 -9.53 3.78
CA LYS A 472 -10.91 -9.23 4.65
C LYS A 472 -11.63 -10.50 5.10
N ALA A 473 -11.94 -11.42 4.18
CA ALA A 473 -12.61 -12.69 4.48
C ALA A 473 -11.82 -13.54 5.48
N ALA A 474 -10.52 -13.72 5.25
CA ALA A 474 -9.67 -14.53 6.13
C ALA A 474 -9.41 -13.85 7.48
N LEU A 475 -9.11 -12.55 7.47
CA LEU A 475 -8.78 -11.80 8.68
C LEU A 475 -9.98 -11.69 9.63
N GLY A 476 -11.16 -11.35 9.11
CA GLY A 476 -12.35 -11.15 9.95
C GLY A 476 -12.80 -12.41 10.68
N VAL A 477 -12.67 -13.60 10.09
CA VAL A 477 -13.00 -14.87 10.78
C VAL A 477 -11.91 -15.33 11.75
N SER A 478 -10.71 -14.77 11.64
CA SER A 478 -9.57 -15.09 12.52
C SER A 478 -9.64 -14.30 13.83
N SER A 479 -10.83 -14.10 14.37
CA SER A 479 -11.06 -13.30 15.57
C SER A 479 -11.37 -14.16 16.80
N LYS A 480 -11.17 -13.55 17.96
CA LYS A 480 -11.75 -13.95 19.26
C LYS A 480 -12.69 -12.85 19.75
N TYR A 481 -13.87 -13.26 20.22
CA TYR A 481 -14.91 -12.37 20.69
C TYR A 481 -15.75 -13.11 21.73
N ASP A 482 -15.75 -12.59 22.96
CA ASP A 482 -16.20 -13.35 24.13
C ASP A 482 -17.59 -12.93 24.64
N ASN A 483 -18.25 -11.97 23.98
CA ASN A 483 -19.48 -11.37 24.50
C ASN A 483 -20.79 -12.06 24.04
N SER A 484 -20.74 -13.06 23.15
CA SER A 484 -21.97 -13.76 22.72
C SER A 484 -21.72 -15.13 22.06
N ASN A 485 -22.68 -16.06 22.21
CA ASN A 485 -22.68 -17.35 21.49
C ASN A 485 -23.10 -17.22 20.02
N VAL A 486 -23.78 -16.12 19.68
CA VAL A 486 -24.22 -15.80 18.32
C VAL A 486 -23.89 -14.35 18.01
N GLN A 487 -23.30 -14.12 16.84
CA GLN A 487 -23.09 -12.77 16.30
C GLN A 487 -23.60 -12.75 14.85
N ARG A 488 -24.35 -11.70 14.50
CA ARG A 488 -24.93 -11.47 13.17
C ARG A 488 -24.41 -10.14 12.65
N GLY A 489 -23.48 -10.18 11.72
CA GLY A 489 -22.74 -9.01 11.24
C GLY A 489 -21.63 -8.58 12.19
N LEU A 490 -20.94 -7.52 11.81
CA LEU A 490 -19.88 -6.94 12.61
C LEU A 490 -20.46 -6.11 13.77
N ASP A 491 -19.94 -6.34 14.98
CA ASP A 491 -20.27 -5.54 16.15
C ASP A 491 -19.83 -4.09 15.95
N TYR A 492 -20.64 -3.15 16.44
CA TYR A 492 -20.43 -1.73 16.23
C TYR A 492 -19.14 -1.21 16.89
N GLU A 493 -18.71 -1.80 18.00
CA GLU A 493 -17.52 -1.38 18.73
C GLU A 493 -16.32 -2.29 18.50
N TYR A 494 -16.56 -3.59 18.37
CA TYR A 494 -15.52 -4.62 18.33
C TYR A 494 -15.31 -5.22 16.93
N GLY A 495 -16.16 -4.92 15.96
CA GLY A 495 -16.10 -5.56 14.65
C GLY A 495 -16.36 -7.06 14.75
N ALA A 496 -15.45 -7.86 14.20
CA ALA A 496 -15.47 -9.31 14.38
C ALA A 496 -14.86 -9.76 15.73
N GLY A 497 -14.22 -8.85 16.46
CA GLY A 497 -13.47 -9.12 17.69
C GLY A 497 -11.99 -8.77 17.56
N SER A 498 -11.20 -9.21 18.54
CA SER A 498 -9.74 -9.08 18.54
C SER A 498 -9.10 -10.15 17.67
N LEU A 499 -7.98 -9.87 17.02
CA LEU A 499 -7.25 -10.89 16.26
C LEU A 499 -6.87 -12.08 17.14
N ASP A 500 -7.02 -13.28 16.59
CA ASP A 500 -6.39 -14.50 17.03
C ASP A 500 -5.59 -15.09 15.87
N TYR A 501 -4.30 -14.82 15.85
CA TYR A 501 -3.40 -15.22 14.77
C TYR A 501 -3.43 -16.72 14.49
N LYS A 502 -3.67 -17.55 15.50
CA LYS A 502 -3.68 -19.02 15.37
C LYS A 502 -4.77 -19.51 14.41
N LYS A 503 -5.82 -18.71 14.20
CA LYS A 503 -6.94 -19.03 13.33
C LYS A 503 -6.70 -18.69 11.86
N LEU A 504 -5.69 -17.87 11.54
CA LEU A 504 -5.42 -17.43 10.17
C LEU A 504 -5.15 -18.59 9.21
N SER A 505 -4.38 -19.59 9.64
CA SER A 505 -4.09 -20.76 8.80
C SER A 505 -5.38 -21.52 8.44
N SER A 506 -6.25 -21.78 9.42
CA SER A 506 -7.55 -22.39 9.19
C SER A 506 -8.42 -21.55 8.24
N ALA A 507 -8.46 -20.24 8.45
CA ALA A 507 -9.20 -19.31 7.61
C ALA A 507 -8.74 -19.37 6.14
N PHE A 508 -7.44 -19.24 5.87
CA PHE A 508 -6.92 -19.31 4.49
C PHE A 508 -7.12 -20.69 3.85
N ASN A 509 -6.96 -21.77 4.63
CA ASN A 509 -7.18 -23.13 4.13
C ASN A 509 -8.63 -23.33 3.68
N ASN A 510 -9.58 -22.79 4.44
CA ASN A 510 -11.02 -22.85 4.19
C ASN A 510 -11.53 -21.78 3.20
N LEU A 511 -10.67 -20.90 2.70
CA LEU A 511 -11.10 -19.83 1.80
C LEU A 511 -11.63 -20.36 0.46
N ASN A 512 -12.79 -19.84 0.06
CA ASN A 512 -13.44 -20.04 -1.22
C ASN A 512 -13.65 -18.69 -1.93
N TYR A 513 -13.01 -18.54 -3.08
CA TYR A 513 -13.18 -17.40 -3.97
C TYR A 513 -14.31 -17.68 -4.96
N ILE A 514 -15.23 -16.73 -5.12
CA ILE A 514 -16.47 -16.90 -5.88
C ILE A 514 -16.56 -15.82 -6.95
N ARG A 515 -16.66 -16.21 -8.22
CA ARG A 515 -17.09 -15.31 -9.31
C ARG A 515 -18.57 -15.51 -9.55
N TRP A 516 -19.34 -14.54 -9.09
CA TRP A 516 -20.80 -14.56 -9.13
C TRP A 516 -21.30 -13.92 -10.41
N THR A 517 -22.05 -14.67 -11.21
CA THR A 517 -22.59 -14.20 -12.49
C THR A 517 -24.12 -14.02 -12.43
N ASN A 518 -24.66 -13.43 -13.49
CA ASN A 518 -26.11 -13.20 -13.64
C ASN A 518 -26.88 -14.49 -13.95
N ASN A 519 -26.25 -15.44 -14.63
CA ASN A 519 -26.88 -16.72 -15.00
C ASN A 519 -26.77 -17.72 -13.84
N ARG A 520 -27.24 -18.97 -13.99
CA ARG A 520 -27.16 -19.96 -12.90
C ARG A 520 -25.74 -20.41 -12.57
N GLN A 521 -24.79 -20.27 -13.50
CA GLN A 521 -23.42 -20.72 -13.31
C GLN A 521 -22.62 -19.73 -12.47
N VAL A 522 -21.80 -20.26 -11.58
CA VAL A 522 -20.88 -19.52 -10.74
C VAL A 522 -19.56 -20.26 -10.69
N LEU A 523 -18.45 -19.53 -10.54
CA LEU A 523 -17.13 -20.13 -10.44
C LEU A 523 -16.69 -20.09 -8.97
N VAL A 524 -16.41 -21.24 -8.37
CA VAL A 524 -15.87 -21.34 -7.00
C VAL A 524 -14.48 -21.94 -7.07
N ASN A 525 -13.46 -21.18 -6.67
CA ASN A 525 -12.04 -21.58 -6.77
C ASN A 525 -11.65 -22.11 -8.17
N ASN A 526 -12.12 -21.43 -9.23
CA ASN A 526 -11.95 -21.83 -10.63
C ASN A 526 -12.67 -23.13 -11.06
N VAL A 527 -13.61 -23.63 -10.26
CA VAL A 527 -14.47 -24.77 -10.59
C VAL A 527 -15.90 -24.30 -10.81
N TRP A 528 -16.53 -24.75 -11.90
CA TRP A 528 -17.92 -24.41 -12.20
C TRP A 528 -18.89 -25.07 -11.21
N SER A 529 -19.81 -24.28 -10.69
CA SER A 529 -20.92 -24.70 -9.84
C SER A 529 -22.21 -24.00 -10.28
N ASN A 530 -23.33 -24.36 -9.67
CA ASN A 530 -24.65 -23.82 -9.99
C ASN A 530 -25.34 -23.24 -8.76
N LYS A 531 -25.98 -22.09 -8.95
CA LYS A 531 -26.92 -21.54 -7.99
C LYS A 531 -28.21 -22.35 -7.96
N ASN A 532 -28.82 -22.36 -6.79
CA ASN A 532 -30.16 -22.89 -6.54
C ASN A 532 -31.23 -22.03 -7.25
N ALA A 533 -32.46 -22.54 -7.31
CA ALA A 533 -33.58 -21.85 -7.94
C ALA A 533 -33.91 -20.49 -7.29
N ASP A 534 -33.61 -20.33 -6.00
CA ASP A 534 -33.76 -19.11 -5.21
C ASP A 534 -32.57 -18.14 -5.36
N ASN A 535 -31.67 -18.39 -6.32
CA ASN A 535 -30.46 -17.61 -6.56
C ASN A 535 -29.46 -17.64 -5.37
N SER A 536 -29.55 -18.64 -4.49
CA SER A 536 -28.54 -18.94 -3.48
C SER A 536 -27.48 -19.94 -3.99
N LEU A 537 -26.32 -19.99 -3.33
CA LEU A 537 -25.24 -20.92 -3.59
C LEU A 537 -24.83 -21.60 -2.28
N THR A 538 -24.97 -22.92 -2.20
CA THR A 538 -24.32 -23.70 -1.14
C THR A 538 -22.84 -23.83 -1.48
N VAL A 539 -22.00 -23.11 -0.75
CA VAL A 539 -20.55 -23.07 -1.00
C VAL A 539 -19.87 -24.29 -0.37
N LYS A 540 -20.28 -24.64 0.85
CA LYS A 540 -19.69 -25.77 1.58
C LYS A 540 -20.70 -26.40 2.53
N LYS A 541 -20.67 -27.73 2.59
CA LYS A 541 -21.27 -28.54 3.66
C LYS A 541 -20.17 -28.95 4.64
N ILE A 542 -20.33 -28.63 5.92
CA ILE A 542 -19.35 -28.86 6.99
C ILE A 542 -19.98 -29.68 8.12
N PHE A 543 -19.25 -30.65 8.66
CA PHE A 543 -19.67 -31.35 9.88
C PHE A 543 -19.17 -30.57 11.09
N LEU A 544 -20.07 -30.25 12.02
CA LEU A 544 -19.77 -29.56 13.27
C LEU A 544 -20.25 -30.39 14.45
N ARG A 545 -19.52 -30.34 15.56
CA ARG A 545 -19.88 -30.97 16.84
C ARG A 545 -20.52 -29.94 17.76
N LYS A 546 -21.39 -30.41 18.65
CA LYS A 546 -21.93 -29.62 19.75
C LYS A 546 -20.79 -28.99 20.55
N GLY A 547 -20.86 -27.68 20.74
CA GLY A 547 -19.83 -26.88 21.41
C GLY A 547 -18.82 -26.24 20.45
N ASP A 548 -18.74 -26.68 19.19
CA ASP A 548 -17.89 -25.99 18.21
C ASP A 548 -18.37 -24.54 18.02
N VAL A 549 -17.44 -23.61 17.89
CA VAL A 549 -17.71 -22.22 17.53
C VAL A 549 -17.31 -21.99 16.09
N LEU A 550 -18.32 -21.91 15.22
CA LEU A 550 -18.14 -21.53 13.82
C LEU A 550 -18.04 -20.01 13.70
N ARG A 551 -17.01 -19.53 13.00
CA ARG A 551 -16.93 -18.16 12.50
C ARG A 551 -16.87 -18.20 10.98
N ALA A 552 -17.79 -17.55 10.29
CA ALA A 552 -17.75 -17.45 8.84
C ALA A 552 -17.91 -16.00 8.38
N GLY A 553 -17.21 -15.65 7.31
CA GLY A 553 -17.09 -14.29 6.81
C GLY A 553 -17.16 -14.28 5.30
N LEU A 554 -17.99 -13.40 4.74
CA LEU A 554 -18.17 -13.21 3.32
C LEU A 554 -17.80 -11.77 2.99
N SER A 555 -16.79 -11.55 2.14
CA SER A 555 -16.43 -10.23 1.62
C SER A 555 -16.65 -10.16 0.11
N TRP A 556 -17.06 -8.99 -0.40
CA TRP A 556 -17.12 -8.75 -1.84
C TRP A 556 -16.58 -7.38 -2.20
N LEU A 557 -16.21 -7.23 -3.46
CA LEU A 557 -15.74 -5.94 -3.96
C LEU A 557 -16.93 -4.97 -4.04
N PHE A 558 -16.88 -3.92 -3.25
CA PHE A 558 -17.80 -2.80 -3.38
C PHE A 558 -17.34 -1.90 -4.52
N ASN A 559 -18.22 -1.52 -5.43
CA ASN A 559 -17.80 -0.76 -6.61
C ASN A 559 -18.78 0.40 -6.88
N PRO A 560 -18.50 1.57 -6.27
CA PRO A 560 -19.42 2.70 -6.30
C PRO A 560 -19.65 3.23 -7.72
N GLU A 561 -20.81 3.82 -7.99
CA GLU A 561 -21.13 4.40 -9.29
C GLU A 561 -20.08 5.44 -9.71
N ARG A 562 -19.68 5.44 -10.98
CA ARG A 562 -18.61 6.31 -11.51
C ARG A 562 -18.96 7.80 -11.48
N HIS A 563 -20.25 8.13 -11.54
CA HIS A 563 -20.73 9.51 -11.60
C HIS A 563 -21.49 9.88 -10.32
N THR A 564 -21.22 11.06 -9.77
CA THR A 564 -22.08 11.72 -8.78
C THR A 564 -22.39 13.12 -9.28
N THR A 565 -23.63 13.59 -9.10
CA THR A 565 -24.05 14.93 -9.54
C THR A 565 -23.35 15.98 -8.67
N TYR A 566 -22.26 16.53 -9.19
CA TYR A 566 -21.34 17.36 -8.43
C TYR A 566 -21.79 18.82 -8.37
N LYS A 567 -22.33 19.26 -7.23
CA LYS A 567 -22.48 20.70 -6.95
C LYS A 567 -21.26 21.18 -6.15
N ARG A 568 -20.40 21.97 -6.81
CA ARG A 568 -19.07 22.42 -6.34
C ARG A 568 -19.08 23.10 -4.94
N GLN A 569 -20.22 23.59 -4.47
CA GLN A 569 -20.37 24.39 -3.24
C GLN A 569 -20.72 23.59 -1.95
N LEU A 570 -20.98 22.26 -2.00
CA LEU A 570 -21.46 21.50 -0.82
C LEU A 570 -20.63 20.22 -0.52
N LYS A 571 -19.39 20.14 -1.00
CA LYS A 571 -18.58 18.90 -0.96
C LYS A 571 -18.32 18.34 0.45
N GLU A 572 -18.18 19.21 1.44
CA GLU A 572 -17.85 18.80 2.81
C GLU A 572 -19.06 18.38 3.65
N THR A 573 -20.29 18.59 3.16
CA THR A 573 -21.51 18.25 3.90
C THR A 573 -22.37 17.20 3.19
N LEU A 574 -21.90 16.68 2.06
CA LEU A 574 -22.67 15.74 1.25
C LEU A 574 -22.55 14.31 1.78
N ASN A 575 -23.66 13.78 2.29
CA ASN A 575 -23.82 12.36 2.59
C ASN A 575 -24.11 11.60 1.28
N LEU A 576 -23.17 10.75 0.87
CA LEU A 576 -23.27 9.91 -0.34
C LEU A 576 -23.88 8.52 -0.08
N THR A 577 -24.30 8.21 1.15
CA THR A 577 -24.87 6.88 1.48
C THR A 577 -26.10 6.58 0.63
N SER A 578 -26.93 7.59 0.34
CA SER A 578 -28.12 7.45 -0.51
C SER A 578 -27.80 7.22 -1.99
N SER A 579 -26.56 7.46 -2.43
CA SER A 579 -26.11 7.17 -3.82
C SER A 579 -25.63 5.73 -4.01
N ILE A 580 -25.58 4.93 -2.93
CA ILE A 580 -25.12 3.55 -3.01
C ILE A 580 -26.25 2.67 -3.58
N ASN A 581 -25.95 1.99 -4.69
CA ASN A 581 -26.86 1.03 -5.30
C ASN A 581 -26.78 -0.34 -4.60
N TYR A 582 -27.45 -0.46 -3.47
CA TYR A 582 -27.51 -1.72 -2.71
C TYR A 582 -28.20 -2.86 -3.48
N LEU A 583 -29.03 -2.57 -4.48
CA LEU A 583 -29.70 -3.61 -5.28
C LEU A 583 -28.70 -4.40 -6.16
N SER A 584 -27.58 -3.79 -6.55
CA SER A 584 -26.54 -4.46 -7.32
C SER A 584 -25.54 -5.24 -6.47
N GLU A 585 -25.32 -4.85 -5.22
CA GLU A 585 -24.14 -5.24 -4.42
C GLU A 585 -24.50 -5.69 -2.98
N ASN A 586 -25.68 -6.29 -2.78
CA ASN A 586 -26.13 -6.84 -1.49
C ASN A 586 -26.15 -8.38 -1.50
N TYR A 587 -25.27 -8.99 -0.70
CA TYR A 587 -25.10 -10.42 -0.54
C TYR A 587 -25.27 -10.81 0.93
N ASP A 588 -25.89 -11.96 1.14
CA ASP A 588 -26.18 -12.50 2.46
C ASP A 588 -25.31 -13.73 2.75
N LEU A 589 -24.89 -13.87 4.00
CA LEU A 589 -24.25 -15.08 4.51
C LEU A 589 -25.22 -15.83 5.42
N ILE A 590 -25.47 -17.10 5.12
CA ILE A 590 -26.48 -17.91 5.79
C ILE A 590 -25.86 -19.26 6.18
N LEU A 591 -26.08 -19.67 7.43
CA LEU A 591 -25.83 -21.03 7.90
C LEU A 591 -27.14 -21.79 7.96
N LYS A 592 -27.23 -22.92 7.26
CA LYS A 592 -28.40 -23.81 7.30
C LYS A 592 -28.05 -25.16 7.92
N LYS A 593 -29.04 -25.83 8.51
CA LYS A 593 -29.00 -27.25 8.86
C LYS A 593 -30.35 -27.85 8.54
N ASP A 594 -30.35 -28.99 7.86
CA ASP A 594 -31.54 -29.69 7.36
C ASP A 594 -32.47 -28.77 6.53
N GLY A 595 -31.86 -27.90 5.72
CA GLY A 595 -32.56 -26.92 4.88
C GLY A 595 -33.06 -25.66 5.62
N LEU A 596 -33.02 -25.65 6.95
CA LEU A 596 -33.50 -24.53 7.78
C LEU A 596 -32.39 -23.54 8.12
N GLU A 597 -32.66 -22.24 7.97
CA GLU A 597 -31.75 -21.15 8.39
C GLU A 597 -31.59 -21.16 9.91
N LYS A 598 -30.33 -21.30 10.38
CA LYS A 598 -29.97 -21.29 11.82
C LYS A 598 -29.45 -19.92 12.24
N VAL A 599 -28.60 -19.32 11.42
CA VAL A 599 -28.12 -17.94 11.59
C VAL A 599 -27.87 -17.33 10.22
N SER A 600 -28.13 -16.04 10.10
CA SER A 600 -27.74 -15.27 8.92
C SER A 600 -27.24 -13.88 9.30
N SER A 601 -26.41 -13.35 8.42
CA SER A 601 -25.96 -11.97 8.40
C SER A 601 -26.40 -11.37 7.07
N LYS A 602 -27.23 -10.33 7.16
CA LYS A 602 -27.93 -9.67 6.04
C LYS A 602 -27.81 -8.15 6.20
N THR A 603 -26.58 -7.63 6.17
CA THR A 603 -26.30 -6.21 6.37
C THR A 603 -26.20 -5.46 5.04
N LEU A 604 -26.08 -4.13 5.10
CA LEU A 604 -25.83 -3.29 3.91
C LEU A 604 -24.33 -2.99 3.73
N ARG A 605 -23.45 -3.85 4.24
CA ARG A 605 -21.98 -3.68 4.15
C ARG A 605 -21.41 -4.69 3.18
N ASN A 606 -20.25 -4.43 2.60
CA ASN A 606 -19.56 -5.38 1.73
C ASN A 606 -18.83 -6.53 2.46
N TYR A 607 -19.30 -6.83 3.66
CA TYR A 607 -18.78 -7.85 4.53
C TYR A 607 -19.88 -8.36 5.47
N GLU A 608 -20.21 -9.64 5.35
CA GLU A 608 -21.09 -10.35 6.27
C GLU A 608 -20.29 -11.24 7.21
N PHE A 609 -20.77 -11.38 8.46
CA PHE A 609 -20.09 -12.16 9.48
C PHE A 609 -21.09 -12.94 10.33
N ILE A 610 -20.80 -14.20 10.60
CA ILE A 610 -21.53 -14.99 11.58
C ILE A 610 -20.56 -15.60 12.58
N LYS A 611 -20.90 -15.49 13.88
CA LYS A 611 -20.38 -16.36 14.94
C LYS A 611 -21.55 -17.24 15.40
N TYR A 612 -21.33 -18.55 15.55
CA TYR A 612 -22.36 -19.48 16.00
C TYR A 612 -21.75 -20.62 16.81
N THR A 613 -22.10 -20.69 18.09
CA THR A 613 -21.82 -21.86 18.93
C THR A 613 -22.84 -22.96 18.62
N VAL A 614 -22.34 -24.12 18.21
CA VAL A 614 -23.12 -25.23 17.66
C VAL A 614 -23.86 -25.97 18.77
N PRO A 615 -25.21 -26.06 18.73
CA PRO A 615 -25.98 -26.68 19.80
C PRO A 615 -26.09 -28.21 19.65
N GLU A 616 -25.89 -28.73 18.44
CA GLU A 616 -26.08 -30.13 18.09
C GLU A 616 -25.14 -30.55 16.96
N ASP A 617 -24.67 -31.79 17.03
CA ASP A 617 -23.83 -32.41 16.01
C ASP A 617 -24.55 -32.46 14.65
N GLY A 618 -23.77 -32.40 13.58
CA GLY A 618 -24.23 -32.76 12.25
C GLY A 618 -23.70 -31.83 11.16
N TYR A 619 -24.28 -31.99 9.97
CA TYR A 619 -23.89 -31.19 8.83
C TYR A 619 -24.63 -29.86 8.78
N TYR A 620 -23.85 -28.80 8.54
CA TYR A 620 -24.33 -27.45 8.31
C TYR A 620 -23.86 -26.99 6.93
N ASP A 621 -24.70 -26.21 6.25
CA ASP A 621 -24.43 -25.65 4.94
C ASP A 621 -24.11 -24.16 5.08
N LEU A 622 -22.94 -23.76 4.60
CA LEU A 622 -22.59 -22.36 4.37
C LEU A 622 -23.12 -21.92 3.01
N VAL A 623 -24.07 -20.99 3.04
CA VAL A 623 -24.82 -20.53 1.88
C VAL A 623 -24.58 -19.04 1.68
N VAL A 624 -24.30 -18.66 0.43
CA VAL A 624 -24.28 -17.27 -0.02
C VAL A 624 -25.54 -17.01 -0.82
N SER A 625 -26.27 -15.95 -0.50
CA SER A 625 -27.46 -15.54 -1.27
C SER A 625 -27.31 -14.13 -1.78
N LYS A 626 -28.07 -13.79 -2.82
CA LYS A 626 -28.17 -12.40 -3.30
C LYS A 626 -29.62 -11.93 -3.16
N HIS A 627 -29.82 -10.83 -2.42
CA HIS A 627 -31.15 -10.28 -2.15
C HIS A 627 -31.91 -9.83 -3.41
N SER A 628 -31.20 -9.53 -4.51
CA SER A 628 -31.80 -9.08 -5.77
C SER A 628 -31.24 -9.83 -6.99
N ASN A 629 -32.15 -10.32 -7.83
CA ASN A 629 -31.81 -10.97 -9.10
C ASN A 629 -31.26 -9.99 -10.15
N ARG A 630 -31.36 -8.66 -9.91
CA ARG A 630 -30.78 -7.65 -10.80
C ARG A 630 -29.30 -7.44 -10.48
N LEU A 631 -28.43 -8.05 -11.26
CA LEU A 631 -27.03 -7.65 -11.35
C LEU A 631 -26.90 -6.57 -12.42
N VAL A 632 -26.39 -5.41 -12.04
CA VAL A 632 -26.08 -4.30 -12.97
C VAL A 632 -24.75 -4.55 -13.69
N LYS A 633 -23.89 -5.42 -13.13
CA LYS A 633 -22.59 -5.82 -13.69
C LYS A 633 -22.62 -7.31 -14.08
N PRO A 634 -21.90 -7.73 -15.12
CA PRO A 634 -21.93 -9.11 -15.60
C PRO A 634 -21.34 -10.12 -14.61
N GLU A 635 -20.42 -9.68 -13.74
CA GLU A 635 -19.75 -10.48 -12.73
C GLU A 635 -19.41 -9.64 -11.50
N ILE A 636 -19.52 -10.25 -10.30
CA ILE A 636 -19.01 -9.71 -9.03
C ILE A 636 -18.17 -10.78 -8.35
N GLU A 637 -17.06 -10.37 -7.76
CA GLU A 637 -16.14 -11.27 -7.07
C GLU A 637 -16.33 -11.21 -5.54
N LEU A 638 -16.37 -12.38 -4.91
CA LEU A 638 -16.53 -12.57 -3.47
C LEU A 638 -15.48 -13.53 -2.92
N ALA A 639 -15.22 -13.44 -1.62
CA ALA A 639 -14.43 -14.40 -0.86
C ALA A 639 -15.20 -14.82 0.39
N LEU A 640 -15.41 -16.12 0.56
CA LEU A 640 -15.97 -16.74 1.76
C LEU A 640 -14.85 -17.46 2.50
N SER A 641 -14.77 -17.29 3.81
CA SER A 641 -13.83 -18.01 4.68
C SER A 641 -14.53 -18.43 5.98
N TRP A 642 -14.00 -19.45 6.66
CA TRP A 642 -14.48 -19.82 7.98
C TRP A 642 -13.40 -20.47 8.85
N THR A 643 -13.64 -20.46 10.16
CA THR A 643 -12.88 -21.20 11.17
C THR A 643 -13.84 -21.92 12.11
N THR A 644 -13.35 -23.01 12.71
CA THR A 644 -14.07 -23.82 13.69
C THR A 644 -13.12 -24.11 14.83
N ASP A 645 -13.51 -23.70 16.04
CA ASP A 645 -12.73 -23.92 17.25
C ASP A 645 -13.59 -24.65 18.28
N VAL A 646 -12.97 -25.46 19.13
CA VAL A 646 -13.64 -26.02 20.33
C VAL A 646 -13.51 -24.98 21.44
N GLU A 647 -14.62 -24.58 22.05
CA GLU A 647 -14.61 -23.74 23.25
C GLU A 647 -14.09 -24.49 24.49
#